data_AF-A0A971ZXB4-F1
#
_entry.id   AF-A0A971ZXB4-F1
#
_cell.length_a   1.000
_cell.length_b   1.000
_cell.length_c   1.000
_cell.angle_alpha   90.00
_cell.angle_beta   90.00
_cell.angle_gamma   90.00
#
_symmetry.space_group_name_H-M   'P 1'
#
loop_
_entity.id
_entity.type
_entity.pdbx_description
1 polymer ?
#
loop_
_entity_poly.entity_id
_entity_poly.type
_entity_poly.pdbx_seq_one_letter_code
_entity_poly.pdbx_strand_id
1 'polypeptide(L)'
;MSRRRTRGILWRSCSMSVGAVMMVAMAASAASAAINADMTVDGTTYGSLGSNVVVVNQTTDATVTVTNGGAFLGNNIYLGYPTNAGYSNATATAGWVIQDASSGQSAATTYVGKGTHGFLTLDGGSTGGLEANSVALGLIGRTSHPSYPSDVYHDAEGFYGTGTLTIQSGTLIITAANYANDRNLGLNVAVGASGCASCPTRGTVVQTGGDVYVGGGLNMGWEKNYNIGSGSVSQYLISDGTLTVDGTAYLGQSYGRAAVLFQVTGSAATIELANLTTTHATLAFVLDNSSQHISTIAATNATIGSDTTVHLDLDGFTPGLNDTFDLLTVTNGTLTLSQFSLADGDEESWALQLDATGKTLQAVCLVDSEPPSAAYPTPPYLMSYNFEVGDLAHCRNLSTANNGTVVLSTAVRHSGRYAAQCALPATATTRKAYLLGQFTHAPREIEGSSLYMRAYIYLGSDFTVASGTSVSILSFGGFAPPPNGQYTGNVAEVAIRSASGNLVLGQPTGQGSAAGSTVLQRQQWYCVEACLTVDGANSSLAVSLDGAAEYGVTGMSVSAMPDGICAGLLSASSSGTAGSLVVDDIMINDQPIGMEDLAVLLNYPCFVSRVGAPVVAILTGDQAGDSLQVTLTSSLGLNRTVCEQEGPLGGRVDFTVDLHDLPAADYTLTAVLLDSSEQERARAEYRYRKDFSGDPEFTIDAANNILQNGEKFFPVTAFGLSRQAMSAWRDNRYCNNMLLRFEWNPSLLGPDGFEVYLDAAEAIGMKDIGPDGDYRFGFDVGDPRFTVDAVIEYLTELKDHPAIAWWMWQDEPINWGFTSAEVKSWFDAQKELDPGRLNEVLHMGDCYQIGLLRAESAYQTFPFLCADVYSWDIYPIENELYSGGTFVDYAKVADRAVNWNMGLVPVIVNVAVSDVVPNSRGGMPTPDEIAFVAWLSIVHKAKGVHWYPYNAGVPDQNYEAMTRFVDQVTDLTEAILGDDAPVAVTCTSLTGGRIDMRATTDGSEKIYIFAVNLERTTQSARFTVAGLAADEEIKVYGEDRSLTSAAGGTFEDAFSQVGVHIYVIGDDEDPPPDDTVTVRYPIAAGNDDMECTPWGIYLDSTRLSFPYDNVVRPTFMRWQLDIPVGSVVNSAHIEVWSDSNTSTLNPTVLRFQIIDSDSCPEFTSSPYSWTLCAGEVDWTMEPWTANMRYFTPDLTSLVQGFIDRQGYEPDNYVGLRFSYVSGVSRHTWAYEYNTAKAPVLVVNYTPPEE
;
A
#
# COMPACT_ATOMS: atom_id res chain seq x y z
N MET A 1 4.59 -40.31 44.67
CA MET A 1 5.68 -40.71 45.60
C MET A 1 6.86 -39.81 45.27
N SER A 2 7.61 -39.11 46.13
CA SER A 2 7.69 -38.74 47.55
C SER A 2 8.84 -37.70 47.58
N ARG A 3 8.95 -36.64 48.36
CA ARG A 3 8.20 -36.02 49.46
C ARG A 3 9.02 -34.77 49.84
N ARG A 4 8.34 -33.64 50.11
CA ARG A 4 8.50 -32.72 51.28
C ARG A 4 9.85 -31.96 51.44
N ARG A 5 9.96 -30.73 51.99
CA ARG A 5 9.04 -29.78 52.65
C ARG A 5 9.81 -28.49 53.03
N THR A 6 9.15 -27.33 52.86
CA THR A 6 9.00 -26.16 53.78
C THR A 6 10.18 -25.39 54.42
N ARG A 7 10.17 -24.07 54.14
CA ARG A 7 10.03 -22.85 55.02
C ARG A 7 11.11 -22.44 56.05
N GLY A 8 11.35 -21.11 56.09
CA GLY A 8 11.58 -20.29 57.31
C GLY A 8 12.83 -19.40 57.23
N ILE A 9 12.74 -18.11 56.89
CA ILE A 9 12.59 -16.93 57.79
C ILE A 9 13.73 -16.77 58.82
N LEU A 10 14.53 -15.70 58.76
CA LEU A 10 14.52 -14.55 59.71
C LEU A 10 15.66 -13.53 59.47
N TRP A 11 15.26 -12.28 59.69
CA TRP A 11 15.98 -11.00 59.68
C TRP A 11 16.89 -10.74 60.90
N ARG A 12 17.64 -9.61 60.79
CA ARG A 12 18.19 -8.67 61.81
C ARG A 12 19.69 -8.79 62.11
N SER A 13 20.48 -7.74 62.35
CA SER A 13 20.38 -6.27 62.17
C SER A 13 21.65 -5.61 62.77
N CYS A 14 22.06 -4.45 62.21
CA CYS A 14 22.71 -3.28 62.83
C CYS A 14 24.07 -3.38 63.56
N SER A 15 25.03 -2.52 63.19
CA SER A 15 25.44 -1.33 64.00
C SER A 15 26.45 -0.42 63.27
N MET A 16 26.25 0.90 63.45
CA MET A 16 27.13 2.06 63.13
C MET A 16 28.41 2.04 64.03
N SER A 17 29.50 2.80 63.89
CA SER A 17 29.65 4.25 63.62
C SER A 17 31.13 4.70 63.71
N VAL A 18 31.51 5.69 62.89
CA VAL A 18 32.25 6.96 63.20
C VAL A 18 33.73 6.95 63.66
N GLY A 19 34.54 7.80 63.00
CA GLY A 19 35.69 8.48 63.62
C GLY A 19 36.66 9.17 62.64
N ALA A 20 36.55 10.49 62.50
CA ALA A 20 37.37 11.39 61.66
C ALA A 20 38.61 11.95 62.38
N VAL A 21 39.69 12.35 61.66
CA VAL A 21 40.65 13.42 62.06
C VAL A 21 41.35 14.07 60.83
N MET A 22 41.47 15.42 60.86
CA MET A 22 42.16 16.38 59.96
C MET A 22 43.70 16.46 60.11
N MET A 23 44.43 16.97 59.08
CA MET A 23 45.33 18.17 59.10
C MET A 23 46.10 18.35 57.76
N VAL A 24 45.90 19.43 56.99
CA VAL A 24 46.65 20.72 56.86
C VAL A 24 47.87 20.76 55.88
N ALA A 25 47.66 21.48 54.76
CA ALA A 25 48.48 22.43 53.96
C ALA A 25 50.01 22.28 53.72
N MET A 26 50.45 22.37 52.45
CA MET A 26 51.09 23.56 51.80
C MET A 26 51.70 23.23 50.41
N ALA A 27 51.81 24.26 49.57
CA ALA A 27 51.93 24.19 48.11
C ALA A 27 53.36 24.36 47.53
N ALA A 28 53.51 23.77 46.33
CA ALA A 28 54.21 24.24 45.11
C ALA A 28 55.75 24.29 44.99
N SER A 29 56.28 23.39 44.14
CA SER A 29 57.00 23.63 42.85
C SER A 29 57.80 22.36 42.51
N ALA A 30 57.89 21.80 41.29
CA ALA A 30 57.58 22.23 39.94
C ALA A 30 56.94 21.05 39.17
N ALA A 31 55.94 21.33 38.33
CA ALA A 31 55.16 20.33 37.62
C ALA A 31 55.79 19.98 36.25
N SER A 32 56.18 18.71 36.09
CA SER A 32 55.73 17.94 34.91
C SER A 32 54.68 16.97 35.47
N ALA A 33 53.40 17.28 35.23
CA ALA A 33 52.29 16.47 35.71
C ALA A 33 52.04 15.36 34.69
N ALA A 34 52.48 14.14 35.01
CA ALA A 34 51.84 12.95 34.46
C ALA A 34 50.47 12.85 35.14
N ILE A 35 49.39 13.01 34.38
CA ILE A 35 48.03 12.80 34.89
C ILE A 35 47.84 11.29 34.99
N ASN A 36 47.83 10.78 36.22
CA ASN A 36 47.47 9.40 36.53
C ASN A 36 45.97 9.21 36.31
N ALA A 37 45.59 8.27 35.44
CA ALA A 37 44.22 7.84 35.27
C ALA A 37 43.89 6.70 36.26
N ASP A 38 42.72 6.80 36.89
CA ASP A 38 42.11 5.74 37.68
C ASP A 38 41.48 4.70 36.72
N MET A 39 41.90 3.43 36.79
CA MET A 39 41.29 2.35 36.01
C MET A 39 40.14 1.75 36.80
N THR A 40 38.91 1.80 36.28
CA THR A 40 37.76 1.14 36.91
C THR A 40 37.45 -0.16 36.16
N VAL A 41 37.59 -1.30 36.85
CA VAL A 41 37.14 -2.62 36.36
C VAL A 41 35.97 -3.04 37.23
N ASP A 42 34.80 -3.24 36.63
CA ASP A 42 33.56 -3.64 37.31
C ASP A 42 33.26 -2.80 38.57
N GLY A 43 33.37 -1.48 38.44
CA GLY A 43 33.11 -0.52 39.52
C GLY A 43 34.22 -0.38 40.56
N THR A 44 35.33 -1.10 40.43
CA THR A 44 36.47 -1.05 41.36
C THR A 44 37.64 -0.25 40.76
N THR A 45 38.04 0.83 41.42
CA THR A 45 39.17 1.67 41.01
C THR A 45 40.52 1.07 41.43
N TYR A 46 41.38 0.78 40.47
CA TYR A 46 42.76 0.34 40.67
C TYR A 46 43.72 1.51 40.40
N GLY A 47 44.66 1.75 41.32
CA GLY A 47 45.78 2.68 41.10
C GLY A 47 46.80 2.16 40.08
N SER A 48 47.64 3.05 39.55
CA SER A 48 48.59 2.82 38.44
C SER A 48 49.18 1.40 38.39
N LEU A 49 48.87 0.65 37.32
CA LEU A 49 49.48 -0.65 37.06
C LEU A 49 50.86 -0.46 36.41
N GLY A 50 51.93 -0.82 37.13
CA GLY A 50 53.31 -0.73 36.65
C GLY A 50 53.81 -1.95 35.85
N SER A 51 52.95 -2.68 35.14
CA SER A 51 53.34 -3.90 34.41
C SER A 51 53.31 -3.72 32.88
N ASN A 52 54.34 -4.24 32.19
CA ASN A 52 54.55 -4.18 30.73
C ASN A 52 53.45 -4.85 29.86
N VAL A 53 52.43 -5.46 30.46
CA VAL A 53 51.33 -6.15 29.78
C VAL A 53 50.03 -5.95 30.58
N VAL A 54 48.96 -5.55 29.91
CA VAL A 54 47.59 -5.57 30.47
C VAL A 54 46.83 -6.75 29.91
N VAL A 55 46.35 -7.61 30.80
CA VAL A 55 45.47 -8.74 30.45
C VAL A 55 44.14 -8.52 31.14
N VAL A 56 43.07 -8.32 30.38
CA VAL A 56 41.70 -8.30 30.92
C VAL A 56 41.16 -9.72 30.82
N ASN A 57 41.14 -10.43 31.96
CA ASN A 57 40.73 -11.83 32.06
C ASN A 57 40.02 -12.06 33.39
N GLN A 58 38.69 -12.08 33.36
CA GLN A 58 37.87 -12.52 34.49
C GLN A 58 36.88 -13.59 34.04
N THR A 59 36.47 -14.45 34.97
CA THR A 59 35.51 -15.55 34.78
C THR A 59 34.06 -15.09 34.57
N THR A 60 33.83 -13.79 34.39
CA THR A 60 32.55 -13.10 34.19
C THR A 60 32.75 -11.94 33.21
N ASP A 61 31.71 -11.53 32.49
CA ASP A 61 31.76 -10.37 31.60
C ASP A 61 32.27 -9.15 32.37
N ALA A 62 33.46 -8.67 32.02
CA ALA A 62 34.05 -7.47 32.62
C ALA A 62 33.93 -6.33 31.63
N THR A 63 33.60 -5.12 32.09
CA THR A 63 33.69 -3.88 31.27
C THR A 63 34.77 -3.00 31.87
N VAL A 64 35.82 -2.72 31.09
CA VAL A 64 36.85 -1.74 31.48
C VAL A 64 36.47 -0.40 30.86
N THR A 65 36.22 0.62 31.70
CA THR A 65 35.96 2.00 31.26
C THR A 65 37.07 2.90 31.80
N VAL A 66 37.65 3.74 30.94
CA VAL A 66 38.62 4.78 31.33
C VAL A 66 37.99 6.14 31.01
N THR A 67 37.74 6.94 32.03
CA THR A 67 37.17 8.29 31.92
C THR A 67 38.23 9.36 32.21
N ASN A 68 38.13 10.53 31.56
CA ASN A 68 38.98 11.73 31.74
C ASN A 68 40.41 11.68 31.18
N GLY A 69 40.59 11.68 29.86
CA GLY A 69 41.83 12.12 29.19
C GLY A 69 43.12 11.39 29.62
N GLY A 70 42.97 10.17 30.14
CA GLY A 70 44.05 9.36 30.67
C GLY A 70 44.86 8.68 29.58
N ALA A 71 46.19 8.75 29.66
CA ALA A 71 47.07 7.98 28.79
C ALA A 71 47.45 6.64 29.42
N PHE A 72 47.29 5.52 28.68
CA PHE A 72 47.77 4.22 29.13
C PHE A 72 49.17 3.95 28.53
N LEU A 73 50.19 3.86 29.39
CA LEU A 73 51.58 3.57 28.98
C LEU A 73 51.87 2.07 29.17
N GLY A 74 51.74 1.25 28.12
CA GLY A 74 52.00 -0.18 28.21
C GLY A 74 52.42 -0.80 26.87
N ASN A 75 53.27 -1.84 26.91
CA ASN A 75 53.84 -2.45 25.71
C ASN A 75 52.91 -3.45 25.01
N ASN A 76 51.83 -3.96 25.63
CA ASN A 76 50.83 -4.83 24.96
C ASN A 76 49.50 -4.86 25.76
N ILE A 77 48.36 -4.90 25.04
CA ILE A 77 47.02 -5.09 25.61
C ILE A 77 46.40 -6.37 25.04
N TYR A 78 45.88 -7.24 25.91
CA TYR A 78 45.19 -8.46 25.53
C TYR A 78 43.75 -8.45 26.06
N LEU A 79 42.78 -8.48 25.14
CA LEU A 79 41.35 -8.63 25.43
C LEU A 79 40.90 -10.05 25.01
N GLY A 80 40.36 -10.82 25.96
CA GLY A 80 39.91 -12.20 25.72
C GLY A 80 41.04 -13.25 25.70
N TYR A 81 41.98 -13.18 26.65
CA TYR A 81 43.10 -14.14 26.78
C TYR A 81 42.69 -15.34 27.65
N PRO A 82 42.96 -16.61 27.29
CA PRO A 82 42.61 -17.76 28.13
C PRO A 82 43.55 -17.91 29.35
N THR A 83 43.01 -18.18 30.56
CA THR A 83 43.79 -18.75 31.68
C THR A 83 43.57 -20.27 31.76
N ASN A 84 44.43 -21.00 32.49
CA ASN A 84 44.36 -22.45 32.70
C ASN A 84 43.05 -22.95 33.39
N ALA A 85 42.05 -22.10 33.60
CA ALA A 85 40.82 -22.41 34.33
C ALA A 85 39.58 -21.78 33.67
N GLY A 86 39.13 -22.35 32.54
CA GLY A 86 37.79 -22.12 31.99
C GLY A 86 37.59 -20.91 31.07
N TYR A 87 36.59 -21.01 30.21
CA TYR A 87 36.25 -20.09 29.12
C TYR A 87 35.37 -18.93 29.61
N SER A 88 35.70 -17.68 29.27
CA SER A 88 34.85 -16.49 29.48
C SER A 88 34.99 -15.46 28.36
N ASN A 89 33.93 -14.66 28.16
CA ASN A 89 33.88 -13.51 27.25
C ASN A 89 34.45 -12.27 27.95
N ALA A 90 35.13 -11.38 27.21
CA ALA A 90 35.63 -10.12 27.75
C ALA A 90 35.30 -8.94 26.81
N THR A 91 34.71 -7.89 27.36
CA THR A 91 34.27 -6.68 26.63
C THR A 91 35.04 -5.47 27.16
N ALA A 92 35.61 -4.62 26.31
CA ALA A 92 36.23 -3.37 26.75
C ALA A 92 35.67 -2.17 25.99
N THR A 93 35.25 -1.13 26.70
CA THR A 93 34.75 0.13 26.12
C THR A 93 35.75 1.24 26.43
N ALA A 94 36.39 1.80 25.41
CA ALA A 94 37.59 2.62 25.56
C ALA A 94 37.43 4.03 24.99
N GLY A 95 37.52 5.05 25.84
CA GLY A 95 37.81 6.45 25.45
C GLY A 95 39.28 6.83 25.70
N TRP A 96 40.23 6.00 25.21
CA TRP A 96 41.64 6.06 25.62
C TRP A 96 42.46 7.02 24.76
N VAL A 97 43.70 7.33 25.19
CA VAL A 97 44.84 7.70 24.34
C VAL A 97 46.04 6.84 24.77
N ILE A 98 46.76 6.18 23.86
CA ILE A 98 47.97 5.41 24.20
C ILE A 98 49.16 6.14 23.54
N GLN A 99 50.04 6.77 24.32
CA GLN A 99 51.26 7.42 23.80
C GLN A 99 52.51 6.64 24.24
N ASP A 100 53.46 6.38 23.34
CA ASP A 100 54.79 5.86 23.74
C ASP A 100 55.76 7.02 24.03
N ALA A 101 56.40 6.96 25.20
CA ALA A 101 57.55 7.78 25.58
C ALA A 101 58.86 7.00 25.32
N SER A 102 59.33 7.03 24.07
CA SER A 102 60.74 6.92 23.66
C SER A 102 61.65 5.97 24.48
N SER A 103 61.62 4.65 24.23
CA SER A 103 62.83 3.81 24.40
C SER A 103 62.74 2.40 23.79
N GLY A 104 63.06 2.25 22.51
CA GLY A 104 63.92 1.17 21.97
C GLY A 104 63.65 -0.34 22.21
N GLN A 105 62.54 -0.78 22.82
CA GLN A 105 62.22 -2.22 22.95
C GLN A 105 60.71 -2.51 22.83
N SER A 106 60.35 -3.35 21.84
CA SER A 106 59.06 -4.03 21.57
C SER A 106 57.80 -3.14 21.40
N ALA A 107 57.24 -3.16 20.19
CA ALA A 107 56.07 -2.38 19.75
C ALA A 107 54.78 -2.63 20.57
N ALA A 108 54.09 -1.54 20.95
CA ALA A 108 52.76 -1.59 21.57
C ALA A 108 51.71 -2.17 20.62
N THR A 109 51.29 -3.43 20.84
CA THR A 109 50.24 -4.11 20.06
C THR A 109 48.97 -4.32 20.90
N THR A 110 47.81 -3.98 20.34
CA THR A 110 46.49 -4.29 20.91
C THR A 110 45.91 -5.52 20.25
N TYR A 111 45.66 -6.57 21.04
CA TYR A 111 45.07 -7.84 20.60
C TYR A 111 43.62 -7.96 21.10
N VAL A 112 42.67 -8.13 20.18
CA VAL A 112 41.24 -8.31 20.49
C VAL A 112 40.80 -9.71 20.06
N GLY A 113 40.33 -10.53 21.00
CA GLY A 113 39.82 -11.88 20.73
C GLY A 113 40.91 -12.95 20.55
N LYS A 114 41.97 -12.91 21.36
CA LYS A 114 43.09 -13.88 21.31
C LYS A 114 42.77 -15.18 22.07
N GLY A 115 42.00 -16.07 21.44
CA GLY A 115 41.65 -17.40 21.96
C GLY A 115 40.21 -17.56 22.47
N THR A 116 39.46 -16.46 22.62
CA THR A 116 38.00 -16.40 22.88
C THR A 116 37.38 -15.16 22.19
N HIS A 117 36.13 -14.78 22.51
CA HIS A 117 35.48 -13.56 22.01
C HIS A 117 36.01 -12.29 22.71
N GLY A 118 36.38 -11.27 21.94
CA GLY A 118 36.77 -9.96 22.44
C GLY A 118 36.11 -8.82 21.67
N PHE A 119 35.70 -7.78 22.38
CA PHE A 119 35.09 -6.57 21.81
C PHE A 119 35.85 -5.33 22.28
N LEU A 120 36.12 -4.41 21.35
CA LEU A 120 36.68 -3.09 21.63
C LEU A 120 35.79 -2.03 20.98
N THR A 121 35.20 -1.15 21.78
CA THR A 121 34.42 0.00 21.27
C THR A 121 35.16 1.30 21.53
N LEU A 122 35.32 2.13 20.49
CA LEU A 122 35.77 3.52 20.57
C LEU A 122 34.55 4.45 20.47
N ASP A 123 34.24 5.12 21.59
CA ASP A 123 33.10 6.03 21.72
C ASP A 123 33.44 7.15 22.74
N GLY A 124 34.15 8.18 22.29
CA GLY A 124 34.76 9.20 23.16
C GLY A 124 34.68 10.65 22.69
N GLY A 125 33.94 10.94 21.61
CA GLY A 125 33.93 12.27 20.98
C GLY A 125 35.30 12.66 20.36
N SER A 126 35.42 13.89 19.84
CA SER A 126 36.56 14.34 19.01
C SER A 126 37.93 14.41 19.73
N THR A 127 37.99 14.12 21.02
CA THR A 127 39.22 14.17 21.84
C THR A 127 39.64 12.82 22.41
N GLY A 128 38.81 11.78 22.27
CA GLY A 128 39.15 10.41 22.65
C GLY A 128 39.69 9.66 21.43
N GLY A 129 40.78 8.91 21.57
CA GLY A 129 41.36 8.23 20.42
C GLY A 129 42.49 7.26 20.73
N LEU A 130 42.41 6.04 20.20
CA LEU A 130 43.42 5.01 20.38
C LEU A 130 44.62 5.29 19.45
N GLU A 131 45.80 5.54 20.02
CA GLU A 131 47.05 5.61 19.25
C GLU A 131 47.89 4.33 19.48
N ALA A 132 48.13 3.51 18.46
CA ALA A 132 48.82 2.22 18.62
C ALA A 132 49.87 1.99 17.52
N ASN A 133 50.88 1.15 17.78
CA ASN A 133 51.79 0.73 16.71
C ASN A 133 51.17 -0.37 15.82
N SER A 134 50.25 -1.16 16.40
CA SER A 134 49.48 -2.18 15.68
C SER A 134 48.21 -2.56 16.47
N VAL A 135 47.15 -2.89 15.73
CA VAL A 135 45.91 -3.46 16.26
C VAL A 135 45.65 -4.76 15.51
N ALA A 136 45.28 -5.81 16.23
CA ALA A 136 45.03 -7.12 15.62
C ALA A 136 43.79 -7.78 16.23
N LEU A 137 42.87 -8.21 15.36
CA LEU A 137 41.56 -8.77 15.71
C LEU A 137 41.49 -10.26 15.36
N GLY A 138 40.88 -11.08 16.22
CA GLY A 138 40.55 -12.48 15.95
C GLY A 138 41.79 -13.38 15.72
N LEU A 139 42.69 -13.46 16.69
CA LEU A 139 43.95 -14.22 16.56
C LEU A 139 43.93 -15.62 17.17
N ILE A 140 44.60 -16.55 16.49
CA ILE A 140 44.96 -17.88 17.03
C ILE A 140 46.47 -18.07 16.89
N GLY A 141 47.21 -18.18 18.01
CA GLY A 141 48.52 -18.87 18.05
C GLY A 141 49.70 -18.19 18.78
N ARG A 142 50.68 -19.03 19.16
CA ARG A 142 51.88 -18.80 20.00
C ARG A 142 52.61 -17.47 19.75
N THR A 143 52.66 -16.62 20.77
CA THR A 143 53.79 -15.70 20.97
C THR A 143 54.77 -16.38 21.92
N SER A 144 55.88 -16.93 21.43
CA SER A 144 56.97 -17.41 22.28
C SER A 144 57.58 -16.23 23.04
N HIS A 145 57.15 -16.03 24.28
CA HIS A 145 57.89 -15.20 25.21
C HIS A 145 59.16 -15.96 25.61
N PRO A 146 60.38 -15.41 25.45
CA PRO A 146 61.64 -16.13 25.72
C PRO A 146 61.89 -16.47 27.20
N SER A 147 60.94 -16.24 28.11
CA SER A 147 61.10 -16.42 29.56
C SER A 147 60.22 -17.50 30.20
N TYR A 148 59.43 -18.25 29.43
CA TYR A 148 58.68 -19.40 29.98
C TYR A 148 59.22 -20.73 29.42
N PRO A 149 59.59 -21.68 30.31
CA PRO A 149 60.15 -22.96 29.88
C PRO A 149 59.12 -23.80 29.12
N SER A 150 59.66 -24.58 28.19
CA SER A 150 59.06 -25.25 27.04
C SER A 150 58.22 -26.50 27.33
N ASP A 151 57.44 -26.55 28.40
CA ASP A 151 56.80 -27.81 28.83
C ASP A 151 55.27 -27.71 29.03
N VAL A 152 54.54 -27.26 28.00
CA VAL A 152 53.11 -27.61 27.85
C VAL A 152 52.77 -27.74 26.35
N TYR A 153 52.93 -28.94 25.81
CA TYR A 153 52.21 -29.39 24.62
C TYR A 153 50.83 -29.86 25.10
N HIS A 154 49.77 -29.08 24.88
CA HIS A 154 48.41 -29.60 24.93
C HIS A 154 47.93 -29.84 23.50
N ASP A 155 47.78 -31.11 23.18
CA ASP A 155 47.09 -31.60 22.00
C ASP A 155 45.61 -31.17 22.03
N ALA A 156 45.15 -30.67 20.87
CA ALA A 156 43.81 -30.89 20.31
C ALA A 156 42.56 -30.64 21.18
N GLU A 157 42.28 -29.37 21.54
CA GLU A 157 40.89 -28.88 21.63
C GLU A 157 40.80 -27.49 20.97
N GLY A 158 39.78 -27.28 20.12
CA GLY A 158 39.69 -26.18 19.16
C GLY A 158 39.55 -24.79 19.78
N PHE A 159 40.49 -23.90 19.49
CA PHE A 159 40.41 -22.49 19.85
C PHE A 159 39.80 -21.70 18.68
N TYR A 160 38.72 -20.95 18.93
CA TYR A 160 38.10 -20.02 17.98
C TYR A 160 38.34 -18.59 18.49
N GLY A 161 39.03 -17.75 17.72
CA GLY A 161 39.24 -16.33 18.05
C GLY A 161 38.26 -15.45 17.29
N THR A 162 37.41 -14.70 18.00
CA THR A 162 36.52 -13.68 17.40
C THR A 162 36.85 -12.32 18.01
N GLY A 163 37.21 -11.35 17.17
CA GLY A 163 37.50 -9.98 17.60
C GLY A 163 36.66 -8.96 16.84
N THR A 164 35.93 -8.10 17.55
CA THR A 164 35.20 -6.98 16.95
C THR A 164 35.76 -5.65 17.46
N LEU A 165 36.05 -4.74 16.53
CA LEU A 165 36.38 -3.34 16.80
C LEU A 165 35.23 -2.47 16.28
N THR A 166 34.56 -1.75 17.17
CA THR A 166 33.49 -0.82 16.81
C THR A 166 33.97 0.60 17.02
N ILE A 167 33.73 1.48 16.04
CA ILE A 167 34.13 2.88 16.05
C ILE A 167 32.88 3.70 15.75
N GLN A 168 32.37 4.38 16.78
CA GLN A 168 31.17 5.21 16.70
C GLN A 168 31.55 6.69 16.72
N SER A 169 32.58 7.04 17.51
CA SER A 169 33.13 8.39 17.59
C SER A 169 34.61 8.36 18.03
N GLY A 170 35.36 9.44 17.79
CA GLY A 170 36.78 9.56 18.17
C GLY A 170 37.77 9.14 17.08
N THR A 171 39.06 9.02 17.42
CA THR A 171 40.13 8.81 16.42
C THR A 171 40.98 7.56 16.71
N LEU A 172 41.06 6.60 15.81
CA LEU A 172 42.05 5.51 15.85
C LEU A 172 43.27 5.89 15.01
N ILE A 173 44.43 6.11 15.63
CA ILE A 173 45.69 6.39 14.95
C ILE A 173 46.61 5.19 15.09
N ILE A 174 47.03 4.59 13.98
CA ILE A 174 48.04 3.53 13.97
C ILE A 174 49.34 4.09 13.40
N THR A 175 50.22 4.57 14.28
CA THR A 175 51.51 5.14 13.89
C THR A 175 52.54 4.03 13.66
N ALA A 176 52.81 3.69 12.39
CA ALA A 176 53.94 2.82 12.09
C ALA A 176 55.24 3.62 12.18
N ALA A 177 56.03 3.44 13.25
CA ALA A 177 57.37 4.01 13.33
C ALA A 177 58.31 3.33 12.31
N ASN A 178 58.48 3.94 11.13
CA ASN A 178 59.62 3.76 10.19
C ASN A 178 60.05 2.34 9.78
N TYR A 179 59.19 1.32 9.86
CA TYR A 179 59.50 -0.03 9.34
C TYR A 179 58.73 -0.31 8.05
N ALA A 180 59.13 0.36 6.96
CA ALA A 180 58.53 0.22 5.63
C ALA A 180 58.54 -1.21 5.03
N ASN A 181 59.16 -2.19 5.71
CA ASN A 181 59.27 -3.57 5.24
C ASN A 181 58.73 -4.62 6.23
N ASP A 182 58.29 -4.23 7.43
CA ASP A 182 57.78 -5.20 8.42
C ASP A 182 56.25 -5.19 8.41
N ARG A 183 55.67 -6.09 7.59
CA ARG A 183 54.21 -6.25 7.36
C ARG A 183 53.40 -6.56 8.64
N ASN A 184 54.04 -6.62 9.80
CA ASN A 184 53.43 -6.92 11.09
C ASN A 184 52.90 -5.66 11.83
N LEU A 185 53.11 -4.45 11.30
CA LEU A 185 52.72 -3.18 11.93
C LEU A 185 51.57 -2.53 11.13
N GLY A 186 50.36 -2.58 11.68
CA GLY A 186 49.13 -2.17 10.98
C GLY A 186 47.84 -2.60 11.69
N LEU A 187 46.69 -2.34 11.06
CA LEU A 187 45.40 -2.90 11.47
C LEU A 187 45.23 -4.26 10.81
N ASN A 188 45.20 -5.33 11.60
CA ASN A 188 45.11 -6.69 11.09
C ASN A 188 43.78 -7.32 11.50
N VAL A 189 42.95 -7.68 10.51
CA VAL A 189 41.59 -8.19 10.72
C VAL A 189 41.54 -9.68 10.38
N ALA A 190 41.40 -10.52 11.42
CA ALA A 190 41.48 -11.98 11.41
C ALA A 190 42.85 -12.52 10.93
N VAL A 191 43.73 -12.83 11.89
CA VAL A 191 45.11 -13.29 11.62
C VAL A 191 45.36 -14.68 12.19
N GLY A 192 45.69 -15.64 11.33
CA GLY A 192 46.18 -16.96 11.75
C GLY A 192 47.67 -16.92 12.12
N ALA A 193 48.05 -17.51 13.26
CA ALA A 193 49.44 -17.84 13.57
C ALA A 193 49.63 -19.36 13.57
N SER A 194 50.72 -19.78 12.90
CA SER A 194 51.14 -21.15 12.60
C SER A 194 50.68 -22.25 13.58
N GLY A 195 49.99 -23.27 13.05
CA GLY A 195 49.90 -24.59 13.69
C GLY A 195 48.52 -25.27 13.78
N CYS A 196 47.40 -24.58 13.50
CA CYS A 196 46.06 -25.20 13.47
C CYS A 196 45.38 -25.00 12.11
N ALA A 197 45.51 -25.97 11.21
CA ALA A 197 44.87 -25.94 9.88
C ALA A 197 43.33 -26.09 9.90
N SER A 198 42.71 -26.23 11.08
CA SER A 198 41.28 -26.53 11.25
C SER A 198 40.54 -25.55 12.17
N CYS A 199 41.14 -24.42 12.55
CA CYS A 199 40.53 -23.45 13.47
C CYS A 199 40.14 -22.16 12.71
N PRO A 200 38.84 -21.87 12.48
CA PRO A 200 38.42 -20.62 11.85
C PRO A 200 38.57 -19.41 12.79
N THR A 201 38.92 -18.26 12.23
CA THR A 201 39.03 -16.96 12.92
C THR A 201 38.03 -15.96 12.37
N ARG A 202 37.52 -15.06 13.21
CA ARG A 202 36.65 -13.96 12.78
C ARG A 202 37.17 -12.63 13.29
N GLY A 203 37.36 -11.68 12.38
CA GLY A 203 37.72 -10.31 12.71
C GLY A 203 36.76 -9.36 12.02
N THR A 204 36.17 -8.43 12.77
CA THR A 204 35.22 -7.46 12.23
C THR A 204 35.58 -6.07 12.71
N VAL A 205 35.67 -5.11 11.79
CA VAL A 205 35.68 -3.68 12.09
C VAL A 205 34.32 -3.12 11.67
N VAL A 206 33.67 -2.38 12.56
CA VAL A 206 32.43 -1.65 12.30
C VAL A 206 32.71 -0.17 12.54
N GLN A 207 32.68 0.63 11.49
CA GLN A 207 32.87 2.08 11.54
C GLN A 207 31.57 2.78 11.15
N THR A 208 30.94 3.40 12.13
CA THR A 208 29.66 4.13 12.02
C THR A 208 29.85 5.62 12.33
N GLY A 209 31.09 6.10 12.22
CA GLY A 209 31.54 7.45 12.59
C GLY A 209 33.02 7.46 13.00
N GLY A 210 33.55 8.64 13.36
CA GLY A 210 34.95 8.81 13.80
C GLY A 210 36.00 8.66 12.70
N ASP A 211 37.28 8.85 13.06
CA ASP A 211 38.41 8.88 12.12
C ASP A 211 39.38 7.71 12.37
N VAL A 212 39.74 6.97 11.33
CA VAL A 212 40.71 5.88 11.37
C VAL A 212 41.88 6.23 10.48
N TYR A 213 43.05 6.43 11.07
CA TYR A 213 44.30 6.65 10.37
C TYR A 213 45.23 5.45 10.55
N VAL A 214 45.64 4.82 9.45
CA VAL A 214 46.58 3.69 9.44
C VAL A 214 47.85 4.09 8.70
N GLY A 215 48.88 4.47 9.45
CA GLY A 215 50.21 4.82 8.89
C GLY A 215 50.98 3.63 8.32
N GLY A 216 50.65 2.41 8.75
CA GLY A 216 51.21 1.13 8.27
C GLY A 216 50.32 0.48 7.20
N GLY A 217 50.08 -0.83 7.32
CA GLY A 217 49.14 -1.55 6.43
C GLY A 217 47.78 -1.82 7.06
N LEU A 218 46.71 -1.82 6.26
CA LEU A 218 45.44 -2.48 6.61
C LEU A 218 45.48 -3.89 6.02
N ASN A 219 45.55 -4.92 6.86
CA ASN A 219 45.70 -6.30 6.42
C ASN A 219 44.44 -7.09 6.78
N MET A 220 43.67 -7.50 5.78
CA MET A 220 42.47 -8.33 5.97
C MET A 220 42.73 -9.73 5.41
N GLY A 221 42.49 -10.76 6.24
CA GLY A 221 42.70 -12.15 5.86
C GLY A 221 44.17 -12.53 5.69
N TRP A 222 45.05 -12.02 6.56
CA TRP A 222 46.51 -12.15 6.45
C TRP A 222 47.09 -13.32 7.27
N GLU A 223 48.06 -14.07 6.72
CA GLU A 223 48.80 -15.14 7.42
C GLU A 223 50.29 -15.19 7.07
N LYS A 224 51.16 -15.41 8.09
CA LYS A 224 52.63 -15.46 7.93
C LYS A 224 53.20 -16.84 7.60
N ASN A 225 52.53 -17.96 7.91
CA ASN A 225 53.02 -19.34 7.66
C ASN A 225 51.91 -20.44 7.77
N TYR A 226 51.36 -20.90 6.62
CA TYR A 226 50.52 -22.10 6.36
C TYR A 226 49.09 -22.23 6.94
N ASN A 227 48.12 -22.25 6.00
CA ASN A 227 46.73 -22.74 6.05
C ASN A 227 45.86 -22.20 7.20
N ILE A 228 45.25 -21.04 6.99
CA ILE A 228 43.96 -20.68 7.61
C ILE A 228 42.93 -21.82 7.34
N GLY A 229 42.26 -22.27 8.40
CA GLY A 229 41.18 -23.24 8.29
C GLY A 229 40.02 -22.70 7.44
N SER A 230 39.40 -23.56 6.62
CA SER A 230 38.19 -23.23 5.86
C SER A 230 37.13 -22.64 6.80
N GLY A 231 36.67 -21.41 6.53
CA GLY A 231 35.64 -20.73 7.32
C GLY A 231 36.10 -19.51 8.15
N SER A 232 37.32 -19.01 7.94
CA SER A 232 37.72 -17.72 8.54
C SER A 232 37.14 -16.53 7.77
N VAL A 233 36.80 -15.47 8.49
CA VAL A 233 36.10 -14.29 7.96
C VAL A 233 36.77 -13.00 8.46
N SER A 234 37.08 -12.08 7.54
CA SER A 234 37.58 -10.73 7.82
C SER A 234 36.61 -9.70 7.24
N GLN A 235 36.06 -8.84 8.08
CA GLN A 235 35.08 -7.82 7.67
C GLN A 235 35.54 -6.43 8.08
N TYR A 236 35.36 -5.47 7.18
CA TYR A 236 35.40 -4.04 7.46
C TYR A 236 34.12 -3.44 6.92
N LEU A 237 33.26 -2.96 7.81
CA LEU A 237 31.97 -2.37 7.48
C LEU A 237 32.05 -0.88 7.82
N ILE A 238 31.90 0.00 6.83
CA ILE A 238 31.93 1.45 7.02
C ILE A 238 30.65 2.09 6.47
N SER A 239 29.97 2.86 7.31
CA SER A 239 28.77 3.62 6.92
C SER A 239 28.89 5.14 7.16
N ASP A 240 29.83 5.57 8.00
CA ASP A 240 30.12 6.98 8.29
C ASP A 240 31.55 7.13 8.85
N GLY A 241 32.11 8.33 8.82
CA GLY A 241 33.46 8.67 9.30
C GLY A 241 34.56 8.60 8.23
N THR A 242 35.81 8.83 8.65
CA THR A 242 36.98 8.85 7.74
C THR A 242 37.84 7.62 7.93
N LEU A 243 38.25 6.95 6.84
CA LEU A 243 39.30 5.93 6.83
C LEU A 243 40.45 6.40 5.93
N THR A 244 41.63 6.62 6.49
CA THR A 244 42.86 6.95 5.77
C THR A 244 43.92 5.87 5.99
N VAL A 245 44.47 5.30 4.91
CA VAL A 245 45.55 4.31 4.96
C VAL A 245 46.75 4.78 4.14
N ASP A 246 47.81 5.23 4.81
CA ASP A 246 49.02 5.78 4.19
C ASP A 246 49.95 4.71 3.59
N GLY A 247 49.89 3.47 4.11
CA GLY A 247 50.65 2.35 3.56
C GLY A 247 49.88 1.58 2.49
N THR A 248 49.66 0.28 2.70
CA THR A 248 48.92 -0.56 1.75
C THR A 248 47.75 -1.25 2.45
N ALA A 249 46.56 -1.11 1.87
CA ALA A 249 45.38 -1.90 2.21
C ALA A 249 45.41 -3.22 1.42
N TYR A 250 45.76 -4.31 2.09
CA TYR A 250 45.72 -5.66 1.56
C TYR A 250 44.38 -6.32 1.92
N LEU A 251 43.49 -6.39 0.94
CA LEU A 251 42.21 -7.07 1.06
C LEU A 251 42.36 -8.49 0.51
N GLY A 252 42.48 -9.46 1.41
CA GLY A 252 42.72 -10.85 1.06
C GLY A 252 44.19 -11.08 0.69
N GLN A 253 44.94 -11.68 1.61
CA GLN A 253 46.34 -12.04 1.37
C GLN A 253 46.67 -13.40 2.00
N SER A 254 46.23 -14.49 1.35
CA SER A 254 46.78 -15.85 1.55
C SER A 254 46.28 -16.80 0.44
N TYR A 255 46.80 -18.03 0.39
CA TYR A 255 46.59 -19.08 -0.65
C TYR A 255 45.13 -19.63 -0.78
N GLY A 256 44.11 -18.77 -0.79
CA GLY A 256 42.74 -19.08 -1.25
C GLY A 256 41.76 -19.68 -0.24
N ARG A 257 41.69 -19.24 1.03
CA ARG A 257 40.81 -19.87 2.06
C ARG A 257 40.04 -18.99 3.06
N ALA A 258 40.28 -17.68 3.14
CA ALA A 258 39.55 -16.78 4.05
C ALA A 258 38.57 -15.89 3.27
N ALA A 259 37.34 -15.70 3.78
CA ALA A 259 36.38 -14.77 3.20
C ALA A 259 36.70 -13.35 3.67
N VAL A 260 36.98 -12.44 2.73
CA VAL A 260 37.29 -11.03 3.02
C VAL A 260 36.19 -10.15 2.43
N LEU A 261 35.55 -9.36 3.26
CA LEU A 261 34.50 -8.41 2.89
C LEU A 261 34.90 -7.01 3.33
N PHE A 262 34.98 -6.09 2.38
CA PHE A 262 35.09 -4.66 2.63
C PHE A 262 33.81 -4.01 2.12
N GLN A 263 32.94 -3.56 3.04
CA GLN A 263 31.62 -3.05 2.72
C GLN A 263 31.53 -1.55 3.00
N VAL A 264 31.01 -0.81 2.03
CA VAL A 264 30.64 0.60 2.15
C VAL A 264 29.13 0.72 2.08
N THR A 265 28.51 1.42 3.01
CA THR A 265 27.06 1.68 3.03
C THR A 265 26.83 3.18 3.01
N GLY A 266 26.02 3.66 2.06
CA GLY A 266 25.65 5.07 1.93
C GLY A 266 26.79 6.02 1.59
N SER A 267 26.49 7.32 1.57
CA SER A 267 27.40 8.38 1.11
C SER A 267 28.04 9.24 2.22
N ALA A 268 27.99 8.82 3.48
CA ALA A 268 28.51 9.61 4.61
C ALA A 268 30.01 9.36 4.91
N ALA A 269 30.58 8.26 4.41
CA ALA A 269 31.97 7.89 4.69
C ALA A 269 32.97 8.56 3.74
N THR A 270 34.19 8.80 4.22
CA THR A 270 35.34 9.21 3.40
C THR A 270 36.43 8.15 3.46
N ILE A 271 36.84 7.58 2.32
CA ILE A 271 37.79 6.45 2.27
C ILE A 271 38.97 6.79 1.36
N GLU A 272 40.15 6.96 1.95
CA GLU A 272 41.38 7.34 1.26
C GLU A 272 42.50 6.32 1.49
N LEU A 273 42.94 5.66 0.42
CA LEU A 273 43.96 4.60 0.46
C LEU A 273 45.17 5.01 -0.39
N ALA A 274 46.37 5.03 0.18
CA ALA A 274 47.58 5.29 -0.61
C ALA A 274 47.85 4.14 -1.61
N ASN A 275 47.66 2.89 -1.18
CA ASN A 275 47.77 1.72 -2.06
C ASN A 275 46.69 0.69 -1.72
N LEU A 276 45.94 0.22 -2.71
CA LEU A 276 44.98 -0.88 -2.58
C LEU A 276 45.51 -2.14 -3.27
N THR A 277 45.44 -3.28 -2.61
CA THR A 277 45.74 -4.59 -3.21
C THR A 277 44.66 -5.59 -2.83
N THR A 278 44.04 -6.23 -3.82
CA THR A 278 42.97 -7.23 -3.62
C THR A 278 43.41 -8.61 -4.09
N THR A 279 43.02 -9.67 -3.39
CA THR A 279 43.14 -11.07 -3.85
C THR A 279 42.09 -11.91 -3.12
N HIS A 280 41.17 -12.56 -3.85
CA HIS A 280 40.02 -13.28 -3.26
C HIS A 280 39.19 -12.42 -2.29
N ALA A 281 38.94 -11.15 -2.62
CA ALA A 281 38.20 -10.23 -1.77
C ALA A 281 36.89 -9.79 -2.41
N THR A 282 35.88 -9.54 -1.56
CA THR A 282 34.61 -8.94 -1.95
C THR A 282 34.60 -7.48 -1.54
N LEU A 283 34.43 -6.60 -2.52
CA LEU A 283 34.12 -5.19 -2.32
C LEU A 283 32.59 -5.06 -2.41
N ALA A 284 31.94 -4.77 -1.29
CA ALA A 284 30.48 -4.62 -1.25
C ALA A 284 30.08 -3.15 -1.14
N PHE A 285 29.03 -2.77 -1.85
CA PHE A 285 28.49 -1.42 -1.84
C PHE A 285 26.97 -1.52 -1.64
N VAL A 286 26.50 -0.95 -0.54
CA VAL A 286 25.07 -0.90 -0.20
C VAL A 286 24.59 0.52 -0.45
N LEU A 287 23.80 0.72 -1.49
CA LEU A 287 23.31 2.03 -1.89
C LEU A 287 22.08 2.40 -1.05
N ASP A 288 22.06 3.60 -0.49
CA ASP A 288 20.97 4.09 0.35
C ASP A 288 20.39 5.43 -0.15
N ASN A 289 19.44 5.99 0.59
CA ASN A 289 18.80 7.27 0.25
C ASN A 289 19.64 8.53 0.59
N SER A 290 20.93 8.37 0.86
CA SER A 290 21.85 9.51 1.02
C SER A 290 22.03 10.28 -0.30
N SER A 291 22.45 11.55 -0.23
CA SER A 291 22.48 12.46 -1.39
C SER A 291 23.36 12.02 -2.56
N GLN A 292 24.31 11.10 -2.35
CA GLN A 292 25.12 10.50 -3.41
C GLN A 292 24.96 8.98 -3.48
N HIS A 293 24.04 8.42 -2.68
CA HIS A 293 23.69 6.99 -2.54
C HIS A 293 24.82 6.07 -2.04
N ILE A 294 26.08 6.34 -2.38
CA ILE A 294 27.23 5.53 -2.01
C ILE A 294 28.52 6.37 -1.94
N SER A 295 29.43 6.01 -1.04
CA SER A 295 30.76 6.62 -0.95
C SER A 295 31.76 5.90 -1.86
N THR A 296 32.52 6.66 -2.65
CA THR A 296 33.58 6.09 -3.50
C THR A 296 34.86 5.79 -2.71
N ILE A 297 35.47 4.62 -2.95
CA ILE A 297 36.82 4.32 -2.45
C ILE A 297 37.85 5.09 -3.28
N ALA A 298 38.61 5.99 -2.67
CA ALA A 298 39.68 6.73 -3.36
C ALA A 298 41.06 6.10 -3.08
N ALA A 299 41.70 5.54 -4.11
CA ALA A 299 43.03 4.93 -4.00
C ALA A 299 44.09 5.69 -4.82
N THR A 300 45.27 5.95 -4.27
CA THR A 300 46.36 6.59 -5.05
C THR A 300 46.97 5.60 -6.06
N ASN A 301 47.24 4.35 -5.65
CA ASN A 301 47.62 3.25 -6.54
C ASN A 301 46.76 2.02 -6.23
N ALA A 302 46.43 1.20 -7.24
CA ALA A 302 45.72 -0.07 -7.02
C ALA A 302 46.37 -1.23 -7.79
N THR A 303 46.39 -2.41 -7.17
CA THR A 303 46.75 -3.70 -7.79
C THR A 303 45.62 -4.68 -7.51
N ILE A 304 44.74 -4.87 -8.50
CA ILE A 304 43.53 -5.68 -8.35
C ILE A 304 43.77 -7.11 -8.87
N GLY A 305 43.51 -8.09 -8.01
CA GLY A 305 43.53 -9.52 -8.36
C GLY A 305 42.35 -9.89 -9.23
N SER A 306 42.52 -10.83 -10.17
CA SER A 306 41.49 -11.25 -11.14
C SER A 306 40.29 -12.00 -10.55
N ASP A 307 40.27 -12.15 -9.23
CA ASP A 307 39.29 -12.85 -8.42
C ASP A 307 38.64 -11.90 -7.40
N THR A 308 38.64 -10.61 -7.70
CA THR A 308 37.96 -9.59 -6.88
C THR A 308 36.49 -9.56 -7.28
N THR A 309 35.61 -9.81 -6.32
CA THR A 309 34.17 -9.76 -6.53
C THR A 309 33.64 -8.40 -6.08
N VAL A 310 32.76 -7.80 -6.88
CA VAL A 310 31.97 -6.63 -6.52
C VAL A 310 30.56 -7.11 -6.18
N HIS A 311 30.07 -6.73 -5.01
CA HIS A 311 28.71 -7.02 -4.58
C HIS A 311 27.94 -5.71 -4.43
N LEU A 312 26.73 -5.64 -4.99
CA LEU A 312 25.87 -4.46 -4.91
C LEU A 312 24.57 -4.84 -4.21
N ASP A 313 24.16 -4.00 -3.26
CA ASP A 313 22.92 -4.18 -2.51
C ASP A 313 22.19 -2.83 -2.39
N LEU A 314 20.89 -2.89 -2.09
CA LEU A 314 20.02 -1.72 -2.00
C LEU A 314 19.42 -1.63 -0.60
N ASP A 315 19.59 -0.47 0.06
CA ASP A 315 18.99 -0.16 1.36
C ASP A 315 18.03 1.02 1.23
N GLY A 316 16.77 0.71 0.92
CA GLY A 316 15.70 1.71 0.76
C GLY A 316 15.82 2.59 -0.49
N PHE A 317 16.85 2.39 -1.33
CA PHE A 317 17.08 3.12 -2.57
C PHE A 317 16.71 2.27 -3.80
N THR A 318 16.13 2.88 -4.83
CA THR A 318 15.81 2.22 -6.10
C THR A 318 16.45 2.99 -7.26
N PRO A 319 17.54 2.47 -7.87
CA PRO A 319 18.20 3.12 -9.00
C PRO A 319 17.32 3.07 -10.26
N GLY A 320 17.39 4.11 -11.07
CA GLY A 320 16.81 4.12 -12.41
C GLY A 320 17.65 3.34 -13.42
N LEU A 321 17.03 2.91 -14.52
CA LEU A 321 17.73 2.25 -15.62
C LEU A 321 18.87 3.13 -16.15
N ASN A 322 20.09 2.57 -16.20
CA ASN A 322 21.35 3.23 -16.55
C ASN A 322 21.90 4.22 -15.53
N ASP A 323 21.32 4.34 -14.33
CA ASP A 323 21.96 5.09 -13.26
C ASP A 323 23.34 4.51 -12.97
N THR A 324 24.30 5.41 -12.77
CA THR A 324 25.72 5.07 -12.69
C THR A 324 26.30 5.54 -11.36
N PHE A 325 26.99 4.65 -10.65
CA PHE A 325 27.54 4.91 -9.32
C PHE A 325 29.05 4.65 -9.30
N ASP A 326 29.82 5.61 -8.77
CA ASP A 326 31.28 5.52 -8.68
C ASP A 326 31.72 4.70 -7.46
N LEU A 327 32.31 3.53 -7.70
CA LEU A 327 32.66 2.57 -6.65
C LEU A 327 34.10 2.73 -6.15
N LEU A 328 35.06 2.79 -7.09
CA LEU A 328 36.49 2.85 -6.83
C LEU A 328 37.17 3.77 -7.83
N THR A 329 37.92 4.76 -7.34
CA THR A 329 38.72 5.66 -8.18
C THR A 329 40.21 5.52 -7.89
N VAL A 330 41.04 5.46 -8.94
CA VAL A 330 42.50 5.45 -8.83
C VAL A 330 43.17 6.72 -9.36
N THR A 331 44.12 7.28 -8.60
CA THR A 331 44.88 8.47 -9.05
C THR A 331 45.93 8.09 -10.10
N ASN A 332 46.72 7.04 -9.84
CA ASN A 332 47.80 6.57 -10.69
C ASN A 332 47.47 5.22 -11.35
N GLY A 333 47.81 5.08 -12.63
CA GLY A 333 47.51 3.87 -13.42
C GLY A 333 46.10 3.89 -14.03
N THR A 334 45.67 2.73 -14.50
CA THR A 334 44.32 2.46 -15.03
C THR A 334 43.84 1.13 -14.48
N LEU A 335 42.53 1.01 -14.27
CA LEU A 335 41.87 -0.24 -13.93
C LEU A 335 41.58 -1.03 -15.21
N THR A 336 41.29 -2.33 -15.07
CA THR A 336 40.84 -3.19 -16.18
C THR A 336 39.63 -4.00 -15.72
N LEU A 337 38.54 -3.98 -16.50
CA LEU A 337 37.29 -4.65 -16.11
C LEU A 337 37.45 -6.14 -15.85
N SER A 338 38.34 -6.83 -16.58
CA SER A 338 38.60 -8.26 -16.36
C SER A 338 39.24 -8.59 -15.00
N GLN A 339 39.53 -7.59 -14.16
CA GLN A 339 39.98 -7.76 -12.78
C GLN A 339 38.81 -7.92 -11.80
N PHE A 340 37.59 -7.65 -12.23
CA PHE A 340 36.39 -7.68 -11.41
C PHE A 340 35.38 -8.67 -11.97
N SER A 341 34.64 -9.33 -11.08
CA SER A 341 33.39 -9.99 -11.40
C SER A 341 32.31 -9.45 -10.48
N LEU A 342 31.05 -9.48 -10.92
CA LEU A 342 29.93 -9.27 -10.01
C LEU A 342 29.74 -10.52 -9.13
N ALA A 343 29.05 -10.37 -8.01
CA ALA A 343 28.61 -11.49 -7.19
C ALA A 343 27.43 -12.21 -7.87
N ASP A 344 27.23 -13.49 -7.54
CA ASP A 344 26.10 -14.27 -8.03
C ASP A 344 24.78 -13.55 -7.67
N GLY A 345 23.92 -13.31 -8.67
CA GLY A 345 22.65 -12.56 -8.53
C GLY A 345 22.74 -11.10 -8.99
N ASP A 346 23.89 -10.45 -8.85
CA ASP A 346 24.05 -9.04 -9.22
C ASP A 346 24.17 -8.85 -10.75
N GLU A 347 24.63 -9.88 -11.47
CA GLU A 347 24.81 -9.87 -12.93
C GLU A 347 23.52 -9.64 -13.73
N GLU A 348 22.35 -9.91 -13.12
CA GLU A 348 21.05 -9.67 -13.74
C GLU A 348 20.63 -8.20 -13.64
N SER A 349 21.07 -7.50 -12.59
CA SER A 349 20.62 -6.14 -12.25
C SER A 349 21.66 -5.07 -12.51
N TRP A 350 22.94 -5.45 -12.67
CA TRP A 350 24.06 -4.53 -12.71
C TRP A 350 25.09 -4.89 -13.78
N ALA A 351 25.73 -3.87 -14.35
CA ALA A 351 26.93 -3.98 -15.16
C ALA A 351 28.07 -3.20 -14.51
N LEU A 352 29.29 -3.72 -14.61
CA LEU A 352 30.50 -2.96 -14.30
C LEU A 352 31.03 -2.30 -15.56
N GLN A 353 31.36 -1.01 -15.45
CA GLN A 353 32.06 -0.28 -16.49
C GLN A 353 33.23 0.53 -15.91
N LEU A 354 34.09 1.02 -16.79
CA LEU A 354 35.08 2.03 -16.44
C LEU A 354 34.63 3.36 -17.03
N ASP A 355 34.90 4.43 -16.30
CA ASP A 355 34.75 5.78 -16.81
C ASP A 355 35.62 6.02 -18.07
N ALA A 356 35.38 7.14 -18.75
CA ALA A 356 36.12 7.47 -19.98
C ALA A 356 37.64 7.55 -19.80
N THR A 357 38.13 7.78 -18.57
CA THR A 357 39.57 7.83 -18.27
C THR A 357 40.18 6.48 -17.91
N GLY A 358 39.36 5.45 -17.68
CA GLY A 358 39.80 4.12 -17.24
C GLY A 358 40.31 4.10 -15.80
N LYS A 359 39.98 5.12 -14.99
CA LYS A 359 40.46 5.30 -13.61
C LYS A 359 39.39 5.08 -12.56
N THR A 360 38.13 5.14 -12.93
CA THR A 360 37.01 4.94 -12.02
C THR A 360 36.21 3.72 -12.44
N LEU A 361 36.07 2.76 -11.53
CA LEU A 361 35.13 1.65 -11.65
C LEU A 361 33.74 2.14 -11.28
N GLN A 362 32.79 1.88 -12.15
CA GLN A 362 31.39 2.27 -12.00
C GLN A 362 30.48 1.05 -12.06
N ALA A 363 29.40 1.09 -11.29
CA ALA A 363 28.24 0.22 -11.47
C ALA A 363 27.18 0.94 -12.29
N VAL A 364 26.58 0.25 -13.25
CA VAL A 364 25.47 0.73 -14.07
C VAL A 364 24.27 -0.16 -13.82
N CYS A 365 23.14 0.42 -13.46
CA CYS A 365 21.91 -0.34 -13.29
C CYS A 365 21.37 -0.80 -14.67
N LEU A 366 21.20 -2.12 -14.84
CA LEU A 366 20.77 -2.74 -16.10
C LEU A 366 19.28 -3.06 -16.16
N VAL A 367 18.64 -3.10 -15.00
CA VAL A 367 17.21 -3.26 -14.87
C VAL A 367 16.62 -1.90 -14.56
N ASP A 368 15.46 -1.59 -15.13
CA ASP A 368 14.59 -0.61 -14.47
C ASP A 368 14.22 -1.21 -13.10
N SER A 369 13.59 -0.44 -12.20
CA SER A 369 12.90 -1.04 -11.05
C SER A 369 12.21 -2.36 -11.46
N GLU A 370 12.15 -3.38 -10.58
CA GLU A 370 11.51 -4.67 -10.89
C GLU A 370 10.32 -4.50 -11.85
N PRO A 371 10.22 -5.32 -12.92
CA PRO A 371 9.18 -5.16 -13.91
C PRO A 371 7.81 -5.06 -13.21
N PRO A 372 6.93 -4.13 -13.63
CA PRO A 372 5.67 -3.91 -12.94
C PRO A 372 4.93 -5.24 -12.79
N SER A 373 4.49 -5.53 -11.57
CA SER A 373 3.66 -6.71 -11.31
C SER A 373 2.22 -6.46 -11.78
N ALA A 374 1.51 -7.53 -12.12
CA ALA A 374 0.06 -7.50 -12.20
C ALA A 374 -0.58 -7.41 -10.80
N ALA A 375 0.17 -7.81 -9.77
CA ALA A 375 -0.25 -7.68 -8.37
C ALA A 375 -0.33 -6.21 -7.95
N TYR A 376 -1.32 -5.91 -7.11
CA TYR A 376 -1.51 -4.58 -6.57
C TYR A 376 -0.44 -4.30 -5.50
N PRO A 377 0.26 -3.15 -5.54
CA PRO A 377 1.40 -2.91 -4.66
C PRO A 377 1.00 -2.90 -3.18
N THR A 378 1.88 -3.45 -2.35
CA THR A 378 1.75 -3.33 -0.89
C THR A 378 2.12 -1.91 -0.47
N PRO A 379 1.29 -1.23 0.34
CA PRO A 379 1.65 0.05 0.92
C PRO A 379 2.94 -0.07 1.75
N PRO A 380 3.82 0.95 1.75
CA PRO A 380 5.09 0.90 2.48
C PRO A 380 4.92 1.03 4.00
N TYR A 381 3.69 1.22 4.50
CA TYR A 381 3.39 1.46 5.91
C TYR A 381 2.43 0.39 6.45
N LEU A 382 2.62 0.01 7.71
CA LEU A 382 1.71 -0.85 8.45
C LEU A 382 0.39 -0.14 8.79
N MET A 383 0.43 1.19 8.95
CA MET A 383 -0.72 2.05 9.18
C MET A 383 -0.41 3.47 8.73
N SER A 384 -1.40 4.15 8.16
CA SER A 384 -1.33 5.57 7.81
C SER A 384 -2.64 6.28 8.15
N TYR A 385 -2.56 7.35 8.94
CA TYR A 385 -3.65 8.31 9.17
C TYR A 385 -3.21 9.70 8.70
N ASN A 386 -3.53 10.00 7.45
CA ASN A 386 -3.44 11.32 6.82
C ASN A 386 -4.75 12.13 6.95
N PHE A 387 -5.79 11.55 7.59
CA PHE A 387 -7.10 12.17 7.83
C PHE A 387 -7.91 12.59 6.59
N GLU A 388 -7.48 12.24 5.38
CA GLU A 388 -8.10 12.69 4.14
C GLU A 388 -9.45 12.04 3.83
N VAL A 389 -9.84 11.01 4.58
CA VAL A 389 -11.24 10.53 4.61
C VAL A 389 -12.20 11.63 5.10
N GLY A 390 -11.70 12.62 5.87
CA GLY A 390 -12.53 13.71 6.39
C GLY A 390 -13.50 13.27 7.50
N ASP A 391 -13.26 12.12 8.12
CA ASP A 391 -13.99 11.61 9.28
C ASP A 391 -13.02 11.00 10.30
N LEU A 392 -12.92 11.60 11.49
CA LEU A 392 -12.10 11.07 12.59
C LEU A 392 -12.58 9.73 13.13
N ALA A 393 -13.81 9.32 12.79
CA ALA A 393 -14.25 7.97 13.06
C ALA A 393 -13.45 6.92 12.28
N HIS A 394 -12.63 7.28 11.29
CA HIS A 394 -11.70 6.36 10.64
C HIS A 394 -10.63 5.82 11.62
N CYS A 395 -10.28 6.56 12.68
CA CYS A 395 -9.47 6.01 13.75
C CYS A 395 -10.28 4.98 14.57
N ARG A 396 -9.64 3.90 15.06
CA ARG A 396 -10.30 2.87 15.89
C ARG A 396 -11.22 3.47 16.95
N ASN A 397 -10.71 4.44 17.72
CA ASN A 397 -11.50 5.11 18.74
C ASN A 397 -11.01 6.52 19.06
N LEU A 398 -11.93 7.36 19.55
CA LEU A 398 -11.65 8.68 20.11
C LEU A 398 -11.83 8.61 21.62
N SER A 399 -10.78 8.94 22.37
CA SER A 399 -10.77 8.87 23.83
C SER A 399 -10.81 10.28 24.43
N THR A 400 -11.97 10.67 24.94
CA THR A 400 -12.19 11.98 25.57
C THR A 400 -12.66 11.86 27.03
N ALA A 401 -12.34 12.83 27.88
CA ALA A 401 -12.94 12.96 29.22
C ALA A 401 -12.89 14.40 29.73
N ASN A 402 -13.87 14.74 30.59
CA ASN A 402 -13.96 16.03 31.30
C ASN A 402 -13.80 17.25 30.36
N ASN A 403 -14.55 17.25 29.26
CA ASN A 403 -14.58 18.27 28.20
C ASN A 403 -13.29 18.38 27.36
N GLY A 404 -12.45 17.34 27.33
CA GLY A 404 -11.47 17.19 26.25
C GLY A 404 -12.18 16.92 24.92
N THR A 405 -11.66 17.43 23.82
CA THR A 405 -12.28 17.32 22.48
C THR A 405 -11.27 16.86 21.43
N VAL A 406 -11.72 16.03 20.50
CA VAL A 406 -10.98 15.70 19.27
C VAL A 406 -11.89 16.06 18.11
N VAL A 407 -11.43 16.94 17.22
CA VAL A 407 -12.21 17.47 16.08
C VAL A 407 -11.33 17.57 14.84
N LEU A 408 -11.94 17.54 13.65
CA LEU A 408 -11.23 17.80 12.40
C LEU A 408 -10.80 19.26 12.34
N SER A 409 -9.53 19.48 12.03
CA SER A 409 -8.98 20.78 11.69
C SER A 409 -8.87 20.89 10.17
N THR A 410 -9.48 21.94 9.60
CA THR A 410 -9.35 22.28 8.18
C THR A 410 -8.41 23.47 7.95
N ALA A 411 -8.21 24.31 8.97
CA ALA A 411 -7.41 25.54 8.87
C ALA A 411 -5.93 25.31 9.16
N VAL A 412 -5.62 24.33 10.03
CA VAL A 412 -4.26 23.95 10.40
C VAL A 412 -4.10 22.48 10.08
N ARG A 413 -3.27 22.19 9.09
CA ARG A 413 -2.96 20.86 8.56
C ARG A 413 -1.54 20.85 8.02
N HIS A 414 -0.95 19.68 7.92
CA HIS A 414 0.39 19.47 7.37
C HIS A 414 0.29 19.03 5.90
N SER A 415 -0.43 17.95 5.64
CA SER A 415 -0.78 17.49 4.29
C SER A 415 -2.27 17.71 4.02
N GLY A 416 -2.70 17.54 2.77
CA GLY A 416 -4.12 17.32 2.50
C GLY A 416 -5.04 18.51 2.81
N ARG A 417 -6.27 18.21 3.24
CA ARG A 417 -7.33 19.13 3.65
C ARG A 417 -7.64 19.05 5.14
N TYR A 418 -7.25 17.98 5.82
CA TYR A 418 -7.68 17.70 7.19
C TYR A 418 -6.52 17.26 8.10
N ALA A 419 -6.64 17.59 9.39
CA ALA A 419 -5.81 17.06 10.45
C ALA A 419 -6.65 16.84 11.72
N ALA A 420 -6.10 16.17 12.74
CA ALA A 420 -6.80 15.94 14.01
C ALA A 420 -6.41 16.96 15.08
N GLN A 421 -7.33 17.82 15.51
CA GLN A 421 -7.11 18.74 16.63
C GLN A 421 -7.62 18.15 17.95
N CYS A 422 -6.69 17.90 18.87
CA CYS A 422 -6.93 17.49 20.24
C CYS A 422 -6.84 18.70 21.18
N ALA A 423 -7.85 18.94 22.02
CA ALA A 423 -7.85 20.09 22.94
C ALA A 423 -8.28 19.73 24.36
N LEU A 424 -7.65 20.37 25.34
CA LEU A 424 -7.96 20.22 26.76
C LEU A 424 -8.34 21.56 27.42
N PRO A 425 -9.40 21.62 28.23
CA PRO A 425 -9.76 22.82 28.98
C PRO A 425 -8.89 23.00 30.23
N ALA A 426 -8.67 24.26 30.63
CA ALA A 426 -7.87 24.64 31.81
C ALA A 426 -8.62 24.43 33.15
N THR A 427 -8.87 23.18 33.53
CA THR A 427 -9.56 22.81 34.80
C THR A 427 -8.61 22.03 35.74
N ALA A 428 -9.03 21.53 36.91
CA ALA A 428 -8.16 20.73 37.80
C ALA A 428 -8.54 19.23 37.87
N THR A 429 -9.38 18.75 36.95
CA THR A 429 -9.94 17.39 36.88
C THR A 429 -9.33 16.59 35.74
N THR A 430 -8.78 15.38 35.94
CA THR A 430 -8.12 14.58 34.89
C THR A 430 -8.89 14.58 33.55
N ARG A 431 -8.27 15.10 32.49
CA ARG A 431 -8.86 15.14 31.13
C ARG A 431 -8.01 14.35 30.15
N LYS A 432 -8.61 13.99 29.03
CA LYS A 432 -7.96 13.36 27.88
C LYS A 432 -8.67 13.75 26.59
N ALA A 433 -7.92 13.76 25.50
CA ALA A 433 -8.41 13.97 24.13
C ALA A 433 -7.39 13.38 23.17
N TYR A 434 -7.57 12.14 22.73
CA TYR A 434 -6.62 11.49 21.81
C TYR A 434 -7.29 10.44 20.92
N LEU A 435 -6.62 10.12 19.83
CA LEU A 435 -6.92 9.07 18.87
C LEU A 435 -6.30 7.75 19.31
N LEU A 436 -7.01 6.65 19.09
CA LEU A 436 -6.48 5.29 19.17
C LEU A 436 -6.43 4.68 17.77
N GLY A 437 -5.33 4.03 17.44
CA GLY A 437 -5.16 3.21 16.22
C GLY A 437 -4.62 1.83 16.59
N GLN A 438 -4.91 0.82 15.77
CA GLN A 438 -4.27 -0.51 15.82
C GLN A 438 -3.86 -0.89 14.40
N PHE A 439 -2.68 -1.47 14.26
CA PHE A 439 -2.03 -1.75 12.97
C PHE A 439 -1.79 -3.25 12.72
N THR A 440 -2.08 -4.12 13.70
CA THR A 440 -2.16 -5.58 13.51
C THR A 440 -3.28 -6.19 14.35
N HIS A 441 -3.87 -7.29 13.89
CA HIS A 441 -4.96 -8.01 14.60
C HIS A 441 -4.49 -8.67 15.92
N ALA A 442 -3.20 -9.02 16.02
CA ALA A 442 -2.59 -9.58 17.21
C ALA A 442 -1.20 -8.99 17.44
N PRO A 443 -0.70 -9.01 18.69
CA PRO A 443 0.69 -8.68 18.99
C PRO A 443 1.65 -9.55 18.17
N ARG A 444 2.62 -8.91 17.51
CA ARG A 444 3.67 -9.62 16.77
C ARG A 444 4.66 -10.27 17.75
N GLU A 445 5.32 -11.34 17.30
CA GLU A 445 6.40 -11.96 18.08
C GLU A 445 7.60 -11.00 18.23
N ILE A 446 8.34 -11.13 19.34
CA ILE A 446 9.37 -10.17 19.81
C ILE A 446 10.71 -10.30 19.04
N GLU A 447 10.75 -10.90 17.86
CA GLU A 447 12.03 -11.17 17.21
C GLU A 447 12.70 -9.89 16.71
N GLY A 448 13.60 -9.31 17.52
CA GLY A 448 14.67 -8.38 17.15
C GLY A 448 14.28 -7.16 16.33
N SER A 449 13.00 -6.79 16.32
CA SER A 449 12.42 -5.84 15.38
C SER A 449 12.27 -4.47 16.02
N SER A 450 12.42 -3.43 15.20
CA SER A 450 12.13 -2.05 15.59
C SER A 450 10.83 -1.61 14.93
N LEU A 451 10.09 -0.77 15.64
CA LEU A 451 8.85 -0.18 15.15
C LEU A 451 8.97 1.34 15.18
N TYR A 452 8.72 1.97 14.05
CA TYR A 452 8.79 3.42 13.87
C TYR A 452 7.39 4.00 13.84
N MET A 453 7.19 5.09 14.60
CA MET A 453 5.98 5.91 14.55
C MET A 453 6.36 7.35 14.26
N ARG A 454 5.96 7.83 13.08
CA ARG A 454 6.08 9.23 12.68
C ARG A 454 4.75 9.93 12.85
N ALA A 455 4.75 11.13 13.40
CA ALA A 455 3.59 12.02 13.40
C ALA A 455 4.04 13.48 13.32
N TYR A 456 3.33 14.27 12.54
CA TYR A 456 3.47 15.72 12.55
C TYR A 456 2.62 16.30 13.67
N ILE A 457 3.18 17.21 14.46
CA ILE A 457 2.48 17.89 15.54
C ILE A 457 2.56 19.40 15.41
N TYR A 458 1.48 20.09 15.77
CA TYR A 458 1.40 21.54 15.82
C TYR A 458 0.81 22.01 17.14
N LEU A 459 1.58 22.82 17.87
CA LEU A 459 1.16 23.36 19.15
C LEU A 459 0.31 24.62 18.92
N GLY A 460 -0.94 24.61 19.36
CA GLY A 460 -1.82 25.77 19.29
C GLY A 460 -1.26 26.97 20.05
N SER A 461 -1.71 28.18 19.69
CA SER A 461 -1.32 29.42 20.39
C SER A 461 -1.69 29.40 21.88
N ASP A 462 -2.68 28.60 22.26
CA ASP A 462 -3.19 28.42 23.62
C ASP A 462 -2.55 27.24 24.37
N PHE A 463 -1.67 26.46 23.74
CA PHE A 463 -1.11 25.25 24.32
C PHE A 463 -0.23 25.55 25.54
N THR A 464 -0.47 24.90 26.67
CA THR A 464 0.35 25.06 27.88
C THR A 464 0.58 23.73 28.56
N VAL A 465 1.73 23.62 29.25
CA VAL A 465 2.05 22.50 30.14
C VAL A 465 2.47 23.10 31.48
N ALA A 466 1.89 22.62 32.58
CA ALA A 466 2.20 23.15 33.90
C ALA A 466 3.68 22.93 34.26
N SER A 467 4.29 23.91 34.93
CA SER A 467 5.70 23.88 35.31
C SER A 467 6.08 22.58 36.02
N GLY A 468 7.14 21.91 35.55
CA GLY A 468 7.64 20.67 36.12
C GLY A 468 6.75 19.44 35.88
N THR A 469 5.78 19.54 34.96
CA THR A 469 4.91 18.43 34.55
C THR A 469 5.07 18.12 33.06
N SER A 470 4.32 17.14 32.57
CA SER A 470 4.26 16.76 31.15
C SER A 470 2.85 16.35 30.74
N VAL A 471 2.64 16.24 29.44
CA VAL A 471 1.49 15.58 28.82
C VAL A 471 2.00 14.66 27.72
N SER A 472 1.63 13.38 27.78
CA SER A 472 1.98 12.41 26.72
C SER A 472 1.18 12.73 25.47
N ILE A 473 1.88 12.72 24.33
CA ILE A 473 1.33 13.10 23.03
C ILE A 473 1.27 11.95 22.03
N LEU A 474 2.22 11.03 22.11
CA LEU A 474 2.27 9.82 21.29
C LEU A 474 2.57 8.63 22.18
N SER A 475 2.03 7.47 21.85
CA SER A 475 2.36 6.23 22.55
C SER A 475 2.21 5.01 21.66
N PHE A 476 3.14 4.07 21.79
CA PHE A 476 2.91 2.68 21.42
C PHE A 476 2.10 2.00 22.51
N GLY A 477 1.12 1.18 22.13
CA GLY A 477 0.19 0.53 23.05
C GLY A 477 -0.24 -0.85 22.60
N GLY A 478 -1.01 -1.51 23.46
CA GLY A 478 -1.50 -2.86 23.22
C GLY A 478 -3.02 -2.95 23.15
N PHE A 479 -3.54 -3.98 22.49
CA PHE A 479 -4.94 -4.36 22.51
C PHE A 479 -5.14 -5.82 22.91
N ALA A 480 -6.31 -6.13 23.47
CA ALA A 480 -6.72 -7.50 23.71
C ALA A 480 -7.17 -8.15 22.39
N PRO A 481 -6.88 -9.44 22.16
CA PRO A 481 -7.38 -10.15 20.99
C PRO A 481 -8.91 -10.08 20.87
N PRO A 482 -9.47 -10.22 19.66
CA PRO A 482 -10.91 -10.31 19.47
C PRO A 482 -11.54 -11.47 20.26
N PRO A 483 -12.83 -11.35 20.64
CA PRO A 483 -13.72 -10.20 20.37
C PRO A 483 -13.55 -9.04 21.37
N ASN A 484 -12.65 -9.16 22.36
CA ASN A 484 -12.54 -8.19 23.45
C ASN A 484 -12.03 -6.82 22.95
N GLY A 485 -10.98 -6.80 22.11
CA GLY A 485 -10.53 -5.60 21.37
C GLY A 485 -10.22 -4.35 22.21
N GLN A 486 -10.15 -4.47 23.55
CA GLN A 486 -9.96 -3.34 24.45
C GLN A 486 -8.49 -2.93 24.50
N TYR A 487 -8.26 -1.62 24.59
CA TYR A 487 -6.93 -1.06 24.81
C TYR A 487 -6.37 -1.53 26.16
N THR A 488 -5.23 -2.22 26.14
CA THR A 488 -4.60 -2.81 27.33
C THR A 488 -3.63 -1.84 28.01
N GLY A 489 -3.21 -0.77 27.33
CA GLY A 489 -2.43 0.32 27.88
C GLY A 489 -1.25 0.74 27.02
N ASN A 490 -0.60 1.81 27.47
CA ASN A 490 0.61 2.35 26.86
C ASN A 490 1.83 1.49 27.23
N VAL A 491 2.67 1.21 26.24
CA VAL A 491 3.93 0.48 26.37
C VAL A 491 5.11 1.46 26.41
N ALA A 492 5.14 2.42 25.49
CA ALA A 492 6.17 3.43 25.38
C ALA A 492 5.54 4.78 25.00
N GLU A 493 5.97 5.87 25.62
CA GLU A 493 5.32 7.18 25.51
C GLU A 493 6.32 8.30 25.20
N VAL A 494 5.90 9.20 24.31
CA VAL A 494 6.56 10.49 24.04
C VAL A 494 5.67 11.60 24.57
N ALA A 495 6.25 12.53 25.33
CA ALA A 495 5.52 13.61 26.00
C ALA A 495 6.13 14.98 25.73
N ILE A 496 5.30 16.02 25.83
CA ILE A 496 5.78 17.41 25.94
C ILE A 496 5.92 17.74 27.42
N ARG A 497 7.10 18.22 27.82
CA ARG A 497 7.46 18.57 29.20
C ARG A 497 7.69 20.07 29.34
N SER A 498 7.35 20.61 30.51
CA SER A 498 7.76 21.97 30.90
C SER A 498 9.08 21.92 31.68
N ALA A 499 10.18 22.29 31.04
CA ALA A 499 11.53 22.29 31.60
C ALA A 499 12.12 23.71 31.60
N SER A 500 12.42 24.26 32.78
CA SER A 500 13.00 25.61 32.93
C SER A 500 12.21 26.73 32.21
N GLY A 501 10.88 26.57 32.11
CA GLY A 501 9.99 27.53 31.43
C GLY A 501 9.80 27.27 29.92
N ASN A 502 10.55 26.33 29.35
CA ASN A 502 10.45 25.93 27.94
C ASN A 502 9.62 24.65 27.78
N LEU A 503 9.06 24.46 26.59
CA LEU A 503 8.43 23.20 26.18
C LEU A 503 9.46 22.38 25.39
N VAL A 504 9.66 21.11 25.77
CA VAL A 504 10.60 20.19 25.12
C VAL A 504 9.96 18.81 25.01
N LEU A 505 10.42 17.97 24.08
CA LEU A 505 10.05 16.55 24.07
C LEU A 505 10.77 15.79 25.19
N GLY A 506 10.15 14.73 25.69
CA GLY A 506 10.75 13.86 26.70
C GLY A 506 9.83 12.76 27.21
N GLN A 507 10.32 11.95 28.15
CA GLN A 507 9.51 10.94 28.83
C GLN A 507 8.44 11.58 29.73
N PRO A 508 7.29 10.90 29.94
CA PRO A 508 6.29 11.35 30.90
C PRO A 508 6.87 11.54 32.31
N THR A 509 6.46 12.61 32.97
CA THR A 509 6.85 12.94 34.35
C THR A 509 6.35 11.85 35.29
N GLY A 510 7.28 11.06 35.84
CA GLY A 510 6.97 9.90 36.71
C GLY A 510 7.39 8.55 36.11
N GLN A 511 7.64 8.48 34.80
CA GLN A 511 8.21 7.30 34.14
C GLN A 511 9.73 7.41 33.95
N GLY A 512 10.27 8.63 33.88
CA GLY A 512 11.71 8.85 33.75
C GLY A 512 12.10 10.31 33.78
N SER A 513 13.38 10.56 33.49
CA SER A 513 13.93 11.93 33.45
C SER A 513 14.46 12.34 32.08
N ALA A 514 14.54 11.43 31.10
CA ALA A 514 15.01 11.76 29.76
C ALA A 514 14.13 12.82 29.10
N ALA A 515 14.78 13.79 28.48
CA ALA A 515 14.18 14.90 27.75
C ALA A 515 15.20 15.40 26.75
N GLY A 516 14.72 15.92 25.63
CA GLY A 516 15.56 16.59 24.67
C GLY A 516 15.88 18.02 25.07
N SER A 517 16.52 18.75 24.15
CA SER A 517 17.01 20.11 24.38
C SER A 517 16.35 21.15 23.49
N THR A 518 15.60 20.71 22.47
CA THR A 518 14.98 21.58 21.49
C THR A 518 13.74 22.23 22.06
N VAL A 519 13.70 23.56 22.03
CA VAL A 519 12.56 24.32 22.57
C VAL A 519 11.46 24.40 21.52
N LEU A 520 10.34 23.71 21.79
CA LEU A 520 9.15 23.73 20.97
C LEU A 520 8.45 25.10 21.05
N GLN A 521 8.21 25.69 19.89
CA GLN A 521 7.43 26.90 19.72
C GLN A 521 5.97 26.56 19.46
N ARG A 522 5.09 27.52 19.75
CA ARG A 522 3.69 27.43 19.34
C ARG A 522 3.57 27.93 17.91
N GLN A 523 2.50 27.49 17.26
CA GLN A 523 2.17 27.85 15.90
C GLN A 523 3.21 27.42 14.86
N GLN A 524 3.82 26.25 15.10
CA GLN A 524 4.84 25.66 14.26
C GLN A 524 4.61 24.13 14.19
N TRP A 525 4.84 23.56 13.00
CA TRP A 525 4.86 22.12 12.78
C TRP A 525 6.19 21.52 13.18
N TYR A 526 6.13 20.29 13.71
CA TYR A 526 7.27 19.47 14.09
C TYR A 526 7.03 18.05 13.65
N CYS A 527 8.02 17.42 13.00
CA CYS A 527 8.00 15.99 12.71
C CYS A 527 8.59 15.24 13.91
N VAL A 528 7.77 14.46 14.61
CA VAL A 528 8.21 13.59 15.70
C VAL A 528 8.23 12.16 15.22
N GLU A 529 9.39 11.52 15.29
CA GLU A 529 9.51 10.10 15.00
C GLU A 529 10.05 9.35 16.22
N ALA A 530 9.38 8.26 16.57
CA ALA A 530 9.73 7.41 17.71
C ALA A 530 10.03 6.00 17.22
N CYS A 531 11.23 5.49 17.53
CA CYS A 531 11.66 4.13 17.24
C CYS A 531 11.65 3.31 18.53
N LEU A 532 10.79 2.30 18.59
CA LEU A 532 10.75 1.32 19.67
C LEU A 532 11.46 0.03 19.20
N THR A 533 12.59 -0.28 19.81
CA THR A 533 13.25 -1.58 19.64
C THR A 533 12.84 -2.49 20.79
N VAL A 534 12.27 -3.66 20.49
CA VAL A 534 11.78 -4.60 21.51
C VAL A 534 12.78 -5.76 21.69
N ASP A 535 13.37 -5.84 22.87
CA ASP A 535 14.29 -6.92 23.29
C ASP A 535 14.06 -7.27 24.77
N GLY A 536 12.81 -7.63 25.10
CA GLY A 536 12.42 -7.99 26.47
C GLY A 536 12.72 -6.88 27.48
N ALA A 537 13.62 -7.15 28.43
CA ALA A 537 14.04 -6.21 29.47
C ALA A 537 15.06 -5.16 28.99
N ASN A 538 15.63 -5.31 27.80
CA ASN A 538 16.61 -4.41 27.20
C ASN A 538 16.01 -3.49 26.14
N SER A 539 14.68 -3.49 26.00
CA SER A 539 13.98 -2.69 25.00
C SER A 539 14.34 -1.20 25.11
N SER A 540 14.26 -0.48 24.00
CA SER A 540 14.65 0.93 23.96
C SER A 540 13.69 1.76 23.12
N LEU A 541 13.58 3.04 23.47
CA LEU A 541 12.83 4.05 22.73
C LEU A 541 13.78 5.18 22.35
N ALA A 542 14.03 5.35 21.05
CA ALA A 542 14.73 6.51 20.51
C ALA A 542 13.70 7.48 19.92
N VAL A 543 13.88 8.78 20.13
CA VAL A 543 13.00 9.83 19.60
C VAL A 543 13.82 10.85 18.85
N SER A 544 13.40 11.13 17.61
CA SER A 544 13.91 12.23 16.78
C SER A 544 12.85 13.32 16.63
N LEU A 545 13.35 14.55 16.43
CA LEU A 545 12.58 15.75 16.17
C LEU A 545 13.16 16.42 14.93
N ASP A 546 12.33 16.60 13.91
CA ASP A 546 12.72 17.17 12.62
C ASP A 546 13.97 16.46 12.04
N GLY A 547 13.98 15.12 12.09
CA GLY A 547 15.05 14.26 11.60
C GLY A 547 16.30 14.20 12.49
N ALA A 548 16.43 15.06 13.50
CA ALA A 548 17.56 15.06 14.42
C ALA A 548 17.25 14.24 15.69
N ALA A 549 18.24 13.50 16.21
CA ALA A 549 18.08 12.78 17.47
C ALA A 549 17.78 13.76 18.64
N GLU A 550 16.69 13.53 19.37
CA GLU A 550 16.22 14.43 20.43
C GLU A 550 16.46 13.82 21.83
N TYR A 551 16.01 12.58 22.08
CA TYR A 551 16.37 11.83 23.30
C TYR A 551 16.16 10.32 23.13
N GLY A 552 16.75 9.52 24.03
CA GLY A 552 16.57 8.07 24.06
C GLY A 552 16.38 7.51 25.46
N VAL A 553 15.80 6.32 25.53
CA VAL A 553 15.53 5.54 26.74
C VAL A 553 15.95 4.10 26.50
N THR A 554 16.72 3.51 27.39
CA THR A 554 17.15 2.11 27.31
C THR A 554 16.75 1.32 28.56
N GLY A 555 16.75 -0.01 28.46
CA GLY A 555 16.41 -0.90 29.59
C GLY A 555 14.92 -0.87 29.94
N MET A 556 14.06 -0.67 28.94
CA MET A 556 12.62 -0.76 29.09
C MET A 556 12.19 -2.22 29.11
N SER A 557 11.25 -2.56 29.99
CA SER A 557 10.64 -3.89 30.05
C SER A 557 9.40 -3.93 29.16
N VAL A 558 9.56 -4.46 27.95
CA VAL A 558 8.47 -4.69 27.00
C VAL A 558 8.33 -6.19 26.77
N SER A 559 7.16 -6.75 27.09
CA SER A 559 6.93 -8.19 27.09
C SER A 559 6.27 -8.74 25.81
N ALA A 560 5.89 -7.87 24.88
CA ALA A 560 5.31 -8.19 23.57
C ALA A 560 5.45 -6.98 22.64
N MET A 561 5.52 -7.19 21.32
CA MET A 561 5.49 -6.09 20.37
C MET A 561 4.11 -5.38 20.46
N PRO A 562 4.07 -4.04 20.50
CA PRO A 562 2.83 -3.29 20.41
C PRO A 562 2.06 -3.61 19.12
N ASP A 563 0.74 -3.55 19.19
CA ASP A 563 -0.17 -3.66 18.04
C ASP A 563 -1.04 -2.39 17.90
N GLY A 564 -0.75 -1.37 18.71
CA GLY A 564 -1.57 -0.18 18.84
C GLY A 564 -0.79 1.11 19.04
N ILE A 565 -1.47 2.23 18.80
CA ILE A 565 -0.95 3.59 19.06
C ILE A 565 -2.00 4.49 19.71
N CYS A 566 -1.50 5.50 20.43
CA CYS A 566 -2.25 6.68 20.81
C CYS A 566 -1.60 7.93 20.22
N ALA A 567 -2.40 8.88 19.76
CA ALA A 567 -1.93 10.20 19.32
C ALA A 567 -2.87 11.32 19.75
N GLY A 568 -2.35 12.37 20.39
CA GLY A 568 -3.15 13.52 20.87
C GLY A 568 -2.73 13.99 22.26
N LEU A 569 -3.68 14.16 23.18
CA LEU A 569 -3.44 14.58 24.57
C LEU A 569 -3.93 13.51 25.54
N LEU A 570 -3.05 12.57 25.88
CA LEU A 570 -3.42 11.30 26.52
C LEU A 570 -4.03 11.46 27.92
N SER A 571 -3.38 12.25 28.78
CA SER A 571 -3.89 12.53 30.12
C SER A 571 -3.22 13.76 30.73
N ALA A 572 -4.02 14.66 31.31
CA ALA A 572 -3.52 15.77 32.10
C ALA A 572 -4.37 15.99 33.34
N SER A 573 -3.74 16.24 34.49
CA SER A 573 -4.40 16.46 35.81
C SER A 573 -4.26 17.91 36.34
N SER A 574 -3.36 18.72 35.80
CA SER A 574 -3.17 20.14 36.19
C SER A 574 -3.99 21.11 35.34
N SER A 575 -4.44 22.23 35.92
CA SER A 575 -5.05 23.35 35.18
C SER A 575 -4.06 24.18 34.38
N GLY A 576 -2.76 24.04 34.66
CA GLY A 576 -1.71 24.65 33.85
C GLY A 576 -1.39 23.85 32.58
N THR A 577 -1.95 22.65 32.41
CA THR A 577 -1.78 21.82 31.22
C THR A 577 -3.09 21.82 30.43
N ALA A 578 -3.15 22.57 29.33
CA ALA A 578 -4.36 22.86 28.58
C ALA A 578 -4.04 23.32 27.14
N GLY A 579 -5.07 23.65 26.37
CA GLY A 579 -4.97 24.17 25.02
C GLY A 579 -5.01 23.09 23.95
N SER A 580 -4.65 23.48 22.71
CA SER A 580 -4.80 22.63 21.52
C SER A 580 -3.48 22.09 20.99
N LEU A 581 -3.50 20.83 20.54
CA LEU A 581 -2.46 20.14 19.79
C LEU A 581 -3.11 19.57 18.53
N VAL A 582 -2.59 19.93 17.35
CA VAL A 582 -2.99 19.29 16.10
C VAL A 582 -1.98 18.19 15.79
N VAL A 583 -2.47 17.03 15.35
CA VAL A 583 -1.66 15.90 14.90
C VAL A 583 -2.07 15.55 13.48
N ASP A 584 -1.07 15.26 12.65
CA ASP A 584 -1.24 14.92 11.24
C ASP A 584 -0.26 13.82 10.80
N ASP A 585 -0.54 13.19 9.66
CA ASP A 585 0.31 12.20 8.98
C ASP A 585 0.94 11.15 9.90
N ILE A 586 0.10 10.47 10.69
CA ILE A 586 0.54 9.42 11.62
C ILE A 586 0.84 8.16 10.82
N MET A 587 2.10 7.73 10.80
CA MET A 587 2.55 6.56 10.05
C MET A 587 3.28 5.57 10.94
N ILE A 588 3.10 4.28 10.67
CA ILE A 588 3.77 3.17 11.36
C ILE A 588 4.49 2.29 10.35
N ASN A 589 5.74 1.96 10.62
CA ASN A 589 6.53 1.07 9.77
C ASN A 589 7.58 0.29 10.57
N ASP A 590 8.06 -0.81 10.00
CA ASP A 590 9.20 -1.57 10.52
C ASP A 590 10.56 -0.95 10.16
N GLN A 591 10.55 0.04 9.27
CA GLN A 591 11.71 0.82 8.85
C GLN A 591 11.55 2.31 9.21
N PRO A 592 12.65 3.07 9.34
CA PRO A 592 12.59 4.52 9.50
C PRO A 592 11.69 5.17 8.44
N ILE A 593 10.85 6.12 8.83
CA ILE A 593 9.88 6.79 7.96
C ILE A 593 10.45 8.13 7.50
N GLY A 594 11.03 8.89 8.42
CA GLY A 594 11.66 10.18 8.15
C GLY A 594 10.67 11.35 7.97
N MET A 595 11.24 12.49 7.58
CA MET A 595 10.47 13.72 7.30
C MET A 595 9.99 13.74 5.85
N GLU A 596 8.87 14.40 5.63
CA GLU A 596 8.22 14.55 4.33
C GLU A 596 7.52 15.92 4.25
N ASP A 597 8.28 16.99 4.06
CA ASP A 597 7.73 18.36 4.03
C ASP A 597 7.21 18.79 2.64
N LEU A 598 7.46 17.96 1.63
CA LEU A 598 7.06 18.18 0.24
C LEU A 598 6.89 16.83 -0.46
N ALA A 599 5.65 16.49 -0.83
CA ALA A 599 5.33 15.20 -1.42
C ALA A 599 4.03 15.22 -2.22
N VAL A 600 3.88 14.22 -3.09
CA VAL A 600 2.61 13.80 -3.68
C VAL A 600 2.37 12.36 -3.22
N LEU A 601 1.22 12.09 -2.62
CA LEU A 601 0.78 10.73 -2.28
C LEU A 601 -0.46 10.39 -3.12
N LEU A 602 -0.39 9.31 -3.88
CA LEU A 602 -1.50 8.81 -4.68
C LEU A 602 -2.22 7.70 -3.92
N ASN A 603 -3.53 7.85 -3.72
CA ASN A 603 -4.43 6.77 -3.33
C ASN A 603 -5.31 6.40 -4.54
N TYR A 604 -5.36 5.11 -4.85
CA TYR A 604 -6.01 4.56 -6.04
C TYR A 604 -6.44 3.12 -5.76
N PRO A 605 -7.44 2.56 -6.46
CA PRO A 605 -7.73 1.13 -6.45
C PRO A 605 -6.80 0.37 -7.40
N CYS A 606 -6.87 -0.97 -7.42
CA CYS A 606 -6.24 -1.76 -8.48
C CYS A 606 -6.82 -1.39 -9.86
N PHE A 607 -5.97 -1.07 -10.84
CA PHE A 607 -6.39 -0.66 -12.19
C PHE A 607 -6.65 -1.84 -13.14
N VAL A 608 -6.11 -3.03 -12.84
CA VAL A 608 -5.98 -4.12 -13.80
C VAL A 608 -7.33 -4.57 -14.39
N SER A 609 -8.34 -4.76 -13.54
CA SER A 609 -9.69 -5.20 -13.90
C SER A 609 -10.71 -4.06 -14.07
N ARG A 610 -10.25 -2.81 -14.18
CA ARG A 610 -11.09 -1.62 -14.29
C ARG A 610 -11.04 -1.01 -15.70
N VAL A 611 -12.12 -0.32 -16.06
CA VAL A 611 -12.21 0.56 -17.23
C VAL A 611 -12.19 2.04 -16.85
N GLY A 612 -12.36 2.34 -15.56
CA GLY A 612 -12.10 3.66 -15.01
C GLY A 612 -11.76 3.57 -13.53
N ALA A 613 -10.94 4.50 -13.03
CA ALA A 613 -10.55 4.51 -11.63
C ALA A 613 -10.60 5.93 -11.03
N PRO A 614 -11.20 6.11 -9.84
CA PRO A 614 -10.99 7.32 -9.06
C PRO A 614 -9.58 7.30 -8.45
N VAL A 615 -8.94 8.46 -8.42
CA VAL A 615 -7.62 8.66 -7.83
C VAL A 615 -7.61 9.94 -7.00
N VAL A 616 -6.99 9.87 -5.82
CA VAL A 616 -6.82 11.01 -4.91
C VAL A 616 -5.33 11.30 -4.78
N ALA A 617 -4.90 12.47 -5.24
CA ALA A 617 -3.57 13.01 -4.96
C ALA A 617 -3.63 13.89 -3.71
N ILE A 618 -2.99 13.43 -2.63
CA ILE A 618 -2.76 14.19 -1.40
C ILE A 618 -1.42 14.90 -1.56
N LEU A 619 -1.42 16.20 -1.30
CA LEU A 619 -0.27 17.06 -1.51
C LEU A 619 0.22 17.56 -0.16
N THR A 620 1.54 17.56 0.01
CA THR A 620 2.22 18.13 1.18
C THR A 620 3.11 19.27 0.69
N GLY A 621 3.02 20.43 1.36
CA GLY A 621 3.85 21.60 1.03
C GLY A 621 3.49 22.32 -0.29
N ASP A 622 2.27 22.13 -0.81
CA ASP A 622 1.78 22.85 -1.99
C ASP A 622 1.67 24.35 -1.74
N GLN A 623 1.95 25.13 -2.77
CA GLN A 623 1.90 26.59 -2.76
C GLN A 623 0.80 27.08 -3.69
N ALA A 624 0.31 28.30 -3.45
CA ALA A 624 -0.81 28.85 -4.19
C ALA A 624 -0.58 28.99 -5.72
N GLY A 625 0.69 29.00 -6.16
CA GLY A 625 1.07 29.07 -7.57
C GLY A 625 1.62 27.77 -8.14
N ASP A 626 1.53 26.65 -7.41
CA ASP A 626 1.86 25.33 -7.94
C ASP A 626 0.72 24.80 -8.81
N SER A 627 1.02 23.87 -9.71
CA SER A 627 0.05 23.09 -10.48
C SER A 627 0.33 21.59 -10.37
N LEU A 628 -0.68 20.75 -10.61
CA LEU A 628 -0.56 19.31 -10.66
C LEU A 628 -0.78 18.84 -12.10
N GLN A 629 0.20 18.12 -12.65
CA GLN A 629 0.07 17.44 -13.94
C GLN A 629 0.12 15.93 -13.71
N VAL A 630 -0.82 15.20 -14.31
CA VAL A 630 -0.90 13.75 -14.23
C VAL A 630 -0.93 13.14 -15.63
N THR A 631 -0.06 12.17 -15.88
CA THR A 631 0.05 11.47 -17.17
C THR A 631 -0.01 9.96 -17.00
N LEU A 632 -0.70 9.27 -17.91
CA LEU A 632 -0.68 7.82 -18.06
C LEU A 632 0.16 7.47 -19.29
N THR A 633 1.24 6.72 -19.08
CA THR A 633 2.12 6.23 -20.16
C THR A 633 2.11 4.70 -20.25
N SER A 634 2.53 4.14 -21.39
CA SER A 634 2.71 2.69 -21.53
C SER A 634 3.97 2.27 -22.28
N SER A 635 4.38 1.01 -22.11
CA SER A 635 5.48 0.40 -22.86
C SER A 635 5.21 0.28 -24.38
N LEU A 636 3.96 0.48 -24.82
CA LEU A 636 3.57 0.57 -26.23
C LEU A 636 3.57 2.00 -26.79
N GLY A 637 4.00 2.98 -26.00
CA GLY A 637 4.12 4.38 -26.41
C GLY A 637 2.85 5.21 -26.20
N LEU A 638 1.88 4.74 -25.38
CA LEU A 638 0.81 5.61 -24.89
C LEU A 638 1.45 6.75 -24.08
N ASN A 639 0.96 7.97 -24.27
CA ASN A 639 1.24 9.11 -23.42
C ASN A 639 -0.01 10.01 -23.41
N ARG A 640 -0.77 9.94 -22.32
CA ARG A 640 -2.07 10.59 -22.16
C ARG A 640 -2.02 11.50 -20.93
N THR A 641 -2.31 12.78 -21.10
CA THR A 641 -2.63 13.66 -19.96
C THR A 641 -3.96 13.23 -19.36
N VAL A 642 -3.95 12.91 -18.07
CA VAL A 642 -5.11 12.50 -17.29
C VAL A 642 -5.74 13.69 -16.57
N CYS A 643 -4.90 14.51 -15.93
CA CYS A 643 -5.34 15.67 -15.16
C CYS A 643 -4.31 16.78 -15.29
N GLU A 644 -4.79 18.00 -15.48
CA GLU A 644 -4.01 19.23 -15.34
C GLU A 644 -4.83 20.19 -14.49
N GLN A 645 -4.32 20.50 -13.30
CA GLN A 645 -4.99 21.41 -12.37
C GLN A 645 -4.04 22.51 -11.93
N GLU A 646 -4.44 23.75 -12.19
CA GLU A 646 -3.75 24.94 -11.73
C GLU A 646 -4.08 25.27 -10.28
N GLY A 647 -3.12 25.85 -9.57
CA GLY A 647 -3.28 26.27 -8.19
C GLY A 647 -4.28 27.42 -7.98
N PRO A 648 -4.71 27.65 -6.73
CA PRO A 648 -4.30 26.93 -5.53
C PRO A 648 -4.94 25.53 -5.43
N LEU A 649 -4.13 24.50 -5.24
CA LEU A 649 -4.58 23.10 -5.19
C LEU A 649 -5.23 22.75 -3.84
N GLY A 650 -4.82 23.43 -2.77
CA GLY A 650 -5.45 23.31 -1.46
C GLY A 650 -5.14 22.00 -0.76
N GLY A 651 -3.99 21.39 -1.08
CA GLY A 651 -3.49 20.16 -0.47
C GLY A 651 -4.07 18.85 -1.01
N ARG A 652 -5.08 18.88 -1.89
CA ARG A 652 -5.67 17.65 -2.45
C ARG A 652 -6.35 17.87 -3.79
N VAL A 653 -6.09 16.96 -4.74
CA VAL A 653 -6.71 16.91 -6.06
C VAL A 653 -7.31 15.52 -6.29
N ASP A 654 -8.60 15.49 -6.64
CA ASP A 654 -9.32 14.26 -6.95
C ASP A 654 -9.55 14.24 -8.46
N PHE A 655 -9.23 13.12 -9.12
CA PHE A 655 -9.37 12.98 -10.56
C PHE A 655 -9.70 11.53 -10.93
N THR A 656 -10.08 11.30 -12.18
CA THR A 656 -10.40 9.97 -12.70
C THR A 656 -9.41 9.59 -13.79
N VAL A 657 -9.11 8.30 -13.90
CA VAL A 657 -8.29 7.73 -14.96
C VAL A 657 -9.18 6.89 -15.86
N ASP A 658 -9.20 7.21 -17.15
CA ASP A 658 -9.83 6.37 -18.17
C ASP A 658 -8.89 5.21 -18.55
N LEU A 659 -9.38 3.99 -18.36
CA LEU A 659 -8.67 2.72 -18.57
C LEU A 659 -9.36 1.84 -19.62
N HIS A 660 -10.36 2.39 -20.34
CA HIS A 660 -11.16 1.68 -21.32
C HIS A 660 -10.31 1.26 -22.54
N ASP A 661 -10.56 0.06 -23.07
CA ASP A 661 -9.93 -0.49 -24.27
C ASP A 661 -8.38 -0.52 -24.25
N LEU A 662 -7.76 -0.51 -23.07
CA LEU A 662 -6.31 -0.53 -22.96
C LEU A 662 -5.75 -1.89 -23.42
N PRO A 663 -4.73 -1.91 -24.32
CA PRO A 663 -4.06 -3.16 -24.71
C PRO A 663 -3.24 -3.74 -23.57
N ALA A 664 -2.86 -5.02 -23.69
CA ALA A 664 -1.91 -5.64 -22.79
C ALA A 664 -0.54 -4.93 -22.89
N ALA A 665 -0.10 -4.33 -21.79
CA ALA A 665 1.14 -3.55 -21.70
C ALA A 665 1.50 -3.27 -20.24
N ASP A 666 2.69 -2.70 -20.06
CA ASP A 666 3.09 -2.11 -18.78
C ASP A 666 2.69 -0.63 -18.81
N TYR A 667 2.10 -0.15 -17.73
CA TYR A 667 1.56 1.20 -17.61
C TYR A 667 2.18 1.94 -16.43
N THR A 668 2.23 3.26 -16.53
CA THR A 668 2.69 4.14 -15.45
C THR A 668 1.79 5.36 -15.38
N LEU A 669 1.15 5.55 -14.23
CA LEU A 669 0.50 6.81 -13.87
C LEU A 669 1.53 7.65 -13.10
N THR A 670 1.86 8.83 -13.63
CA THR A 670 2.80 9.76 -13.02
C THR A 670 2.08 11.04 -12.65
N ALA A 671 2.15 11.45 -11.39
CA ALA A 671 1.66 12.74 -10.90
C ALA A 671 2.84 13.62 -10.52
N VAL A 672 2.91 14.82 -11.06
CA VAL A 672 4.01 15.79 -10.87
C VAL A 672 3.44 17.10 -10.35
N LEU A 673 3.91 17.52 -9.17
CA LEU A 673 3.67 18.84 -8.62
C LEU A 673 4.71 19.80 -9.21
N LEU A 674 4.25 20.80 -9.94
CA LEU A 674 5.08 21.79 -10.63
C LEU A 674 4.96 23.15 -9.93
N ASP A 675 6.06 23.90 -9.89
CA ASP A 675 6.04 25.29 -9.45
C ASP A 675 5.57 26.26 -10.56
N SER A 676 5.41 27.54 -10.20
CA SER A 676 5.01 28.59 -11.16
C SER A 676 5.94 28.82 -12.36
N SER A 677 7.13 28.19 -12.39
CA SER A 677 8.09 28.19 -13.48
C SER A 677 8.16 26.83 -14.20
N GLU A 678 7.14 25.99 -14.01
CA GLU A 678 7.03 24.62 -14.56
C GLU A 678 8.20 23.70 -14.14
N GLN A 679 8.81 23.95 -12.97
CA GLN A 679 9.83 23.05 -12.41
C GLN A 679 9.18 22.04 -11.46
N GLU A 680 9.59 20.79 -11.58
CA GLU A 680 9.16 19.72 -10.68
C GLU A 680 9.60 19.99 -9.23
N ARG A 681 8.63 19.88 -8.32
CA ARG A 681 8.83 20.01 -6.87
C ARG A 681 8.66 18.68 -6.16
N ALA A 682 7.70 17.87 -6.59
CA ALA A 682 7.45 16.53 -6.06
C ALA A 682 6.80 15.65 -7.13
N ARG A 683 6.94 14.34 -6.99
CA ARG A 683 6.36 13.36 -7.90
C ARG A 683 5.89 12.11 -7.18
N ALA A 684 4.92 11.44 -7.77
CA ALA A 684 4.48 10.11 -7.40
C ALA A 684 4.21 9.28 -8.65
N GLU A 685 4.47 7.97 -8.57
CA GLU A 685 4.20 7.04 -9.65
C GLU A 685 3.44 5.82 -9.16
N TYR A 686 2.53 5.32 -10.00
CA TYR A 686 1.96 3.99 -9.90
C TYR A 686 2.25 3.23 -11.19
N ARG A 687 3.03 2.14 -11.07
CA ARG A 687 3.37 1.25 -12.19
C ARG A 687 2.58 -0.05 -12.04
N TYR A 688 2.00 -0.55 -13.12
CA TYR A 688 1.30 -1.83 -13.12
C TYR A 688 1.39 -2.52 -14.49
N ARG A 689 1.24 -3.85 -14.49
CA ARG A 689 1.13 -4.66 -15.70
C ARG A 689 -0.32 -5.07 -15.96
N LYS A 690 -0.75 -4.97 -17.22
CA LYS A 690 -2.03 -5.53 -17.70
C LYS A 690 -1.72 -6.63 -18.72
N ASP A 691 -2.07 -7.87 -18.39
CA ASP A 691 -1.72 -9.06 -19.22
C ASP A 691 -2.76 -9.41 -20.30
N PHE A 692 -3.84 -8.63 -20.40
CA PHE A 692 -4.90 -8.83 -21.37
C PHE A 692 -5.29 -7.51 -22.04
N SER A 693 -5.88 -7.60 -23.22
CA SER A 693 -6.31 -6.43 -24.01
C SER A 693 -7.82 -6.26 -23.95
N GLY A 694 -8.27 -5.00 -23.95
CA GLY A 694 -9.69 -4.68 -23.90
C GLY A 694 -10.29 -4.87 -22.51
N ASP A 695 -11.62 -4.79 -22.48
CA ASP A 695 -12.37 -4.75 -21.24
C ASP A 695 -12.95 -6.13 -20.92
N PRO A 696 -12.79 -6.63 -19.67
CA PRO A 696 -13.41 -7.88 -19.25
C PRO A 696 -14.93 -7.78 -19.25
N GLU A 697 -15.61 -8.92 -19.23
CA GLU A 697 -17.08 -8.97 -19.10
C GLU A 697 -17.56 -8.18 -17.87
N PHE A 698 -16.98 -8.43 -16.70
CA PHE A 698 -17.26 -7.67 -15.50
C PHE A 698 -16.12 -6.72 -15.19
N THR A 699 -16.44 -5.44 -15.05
CA THR A 699 -15.46 -4.40 -14.76
C THR A 699 -16.05 -3.30 -13.87
N ILE A 700 -15.24 -2.31 -13.51
CA ILE A 700 -15.64 -1.19 -12.66
C ILE A 700 -15.23 0.12 -13.36
N ASP A 701 -16.15 1.08 -13.40
CA ASP A 701 -15.89 2.44 -13.92
C ASP A 701 -15.33 3.39 -12.85
N ALA A 702 -15.05 4.64 -13.26
CA ALA A 702 -14.48 5.65 -12.36
C ALA A 702 -15.46 6.13 -11.25
N ALA A 703 -16.76 5.88 -11.39
CA ALA A 703 -17.79 6.16 -10.39
C ALA A 703 -18.07 4.94 -9.48
N ASN A 704 -17.22 3.91 -9.57
CA ASN A 704 -17.36 2.62 -8.91
C ASN A 704 -18.69 1.92 -9.25
N ASN A 705 -19.21 2.08 -10.47
CA ASN A 705 -20.29 1.25 -10.96
C ASN A 705 -19.72 -0.07 -11.48
N ILE A 706 -20.40 -1.16 -11.16
CA ILE A 706 -20.11 -2.46 -11.76
C ILE A 706 -20.72 -2.44 -13.17
N LEU A 707 -19.94 -2.84 -14.16
CA LEU A 707 -20.39 -2.98 -15.53
C LEU A 707 -20.41 -4.45 -15.93
N GLN A 708 -21.38 -4.83 -16.75
CA GLN A 708 -21.40 -6.10 -17.47
C GLN A 708 -21.39 -5.80 -18.98
N ASN A 709 -20.38 -6.28 -19.70
CA ASN A 709 -20.19 -6.02 -21.13
C ASN A 709 -20.22 -4.52 -21.50
N GLY A 710 -19.69 -3.67 -20.61
CA GLY A 710 -19.64 -2.22 -20.78
C GLY A 710 -20.92 -1.47 -20.40
N GLU A 711 -21.99 -2.16 -20.00
CA GLU A 711 -23.25 -1.56 -19.55
C GLU A 711 -23.34 -1.58 -18.02
N LYS A 712 -23.94 -0.55 -17.40
CA LYS A 712 -24.11 -0.51 -15.93
C LYS A 712 -24.94 -1.70 -15.48
N PHE A 713 -24.50 -2.35 -14.41
CA PHE A 713 -25.10 -3.56 -13.90
C PHE A 713 -25.21 -3.50 -12.38
N PHE A 714 -26.44 -3.60 -11.85
CA PHE A 714 -26.70 -3.69 -10.41
C PHE A 714 -26.88 -5.16 -10.02
N PRO A 715 -25.85 -5.85 -9.48
CA PRO A 715 -25.96 -7.27 -9.12
C PRO A 715 -26.95 -7.47 -7.97
N VAL A 716 -27.89 -8.41 -8.16
CA VAL A 716 -28.74 -8.96 -7.10
C VAL A 716 -28.55 -10.46 -7.10
N THR A 717 -27.98 -11.02 -6.02
CA THR A 717 -27.52 -12.42 -6.01
C THR A 717 -28.25 -13.28 -4.98
N ALA A 718 -28.14 -14.60 -5.15
CA ALA A 718 -28.56 -15.59 -4.16
C ALA A 718 -27.33 -16.20 -3.47
N PHE A 719 -27.12 -15.89 -2.19
CA PHE A 719 -26.08 -16.54 -1.37
C PHE A 719 -26.33 -18.06 -1.37
N GLY A 720 -25.35 -18.94 -1.59
CA GLY A 720 -25.36 -20.39 -1.29
C GLY A 720 -26.41 -21.28 -1.96
N LEU A 721 -27.00 -20.88 -3.09
CA LEU A 721 -28.23 -21.46 -3.63
C LEU A 721 -28.02 -22.91 -4.09
N SER A 722 -28.93 -23.82 -3.72
CA SER A 722 -28.86 -25.20 -4.23
C SER A 722 -29.10 -25.26 -5.74
N ARG A 723 -28.39 -26.14 -6.45
CA ARG A 723 -28.54 -26.31 -7.91
C ARG A 723 -29.96 -26.68 -8.35
N GLN A 724 -30.71 -27.35 -7.46
CA GLN A 724 -32.11 -27.72 -7.71
C GLN A 724 -33.06 -26.53 -7.70
N ALA A 725 -32.67 -25.43 -7.05
CA ALA A 725 -33.49 -24.23 -6.91
C ALA A 725 -33.16 -23.14 -7.94
N MET A 726 -32.00 -23.21 -8.61
CA MET A 726 -31.53 -22.16 -9.52
C MET A 726 -32.53 -21.80 -10.61
N SER A 727 -33.09 -22.79 -11.33
CA SER A 727 -34.07 -22.50 -12.38
C SER A 727 -35.29 -21.78 -11.83
N ALA A 728 -35.77 -22.18 -10.64
CA ALA A 728 -36.91 -21.51 -10.02
C ALA A 728 -36.57 -20.07 -9.62
N TRP A 729 -35.37 -19.81 -9.10
CA TRP A 729 -34.94 -18.47 -8.72
C TRP A 729 -34.79 -17.54 -9.93
N ARG A 730 -34.19 -18.04 -11.01
CA ARG A 730 -34.09 -17.32 -12.29
C ARG A 730 -35.47 -17.04 -12.88
N ASP A 731 -36.31 -18.07 -13.01
CA ASP A 731 -37.61 -17.96 -13.71
C ASP A 731 -38.60 -17.06 -12.95
N ASN A 732 -38.48 -16.96 -11.63
CA ASN A 732 -39.30 -16.05 -10.80
C ASN A 732 -38.61 -14.71 -10.48
N ARG A 733 -37.42 -14.46 -11.06
CA ARG A 733 -36.65 -13.21 -10.88
C ARG A 733 -36.41 -12.84 -9.41
N TYR A 734 -36.12 -13.83 -8.57
CA TYR A 734 -35.76 -13.57 -7.17
C TYR A 734 -34.38 -12.93 -7.03
N CYS A 735 -33.52 -13.17 -8.02
CA CYS A 735 -32.24 -12.53 -8.25
C CYS A 735 -32.14 -12.23 -9.75
N ASN A 736 -31.15 -11.45 -10.18
CA ASN A 736 -30.83 -11.43 -11.60
C ASN A 736 -30.02 -12.69 -11.96
N ASN A 737 -29.30 -12.70 -13.08
CA ASN A 737 -28.55 -13.90 -13.52
C ASN A 737 -27.28 -14.17 -12.70
N MET A 738 -27.25 -13.78 -11.42
CA MET A 738 -26.10 -13.87 -10.52
C MET A 738 -26.39 -14.75 -9.30
N LEU A 739 -25.42 -15.60 -9.00
CA LEU A 739 -25.31 -16.43 -7.82
C LEU A 739 -24.13 -15.93 -6.99
N LEU A 740 -24.15 -16.25 -5.70
CA LEU A 740 -23.03 -16.01 -4.82
C LEU A 740 -22.75 -17.31 -4.09
N ARG A 741 -21.48 -17.67 -4.06
CA ARG A 741 -20.83 -18.80 -3.39
C ARG A 741 -21.42 -20.18 -3.71
N PHE A 742 -20.71 -21.20 -3.26
CA PHE A 742 -21.07 -22.57 -3.56
C PHE A 742 -22.30 -23.05 -2.73
N GLU A 743 -23.05 -24.05 -3.22
CA GLU A 743 -24.20 -24.61 -2.50
C GLU A 743 -23.79 -25.23 -1.17
N TRP A 744 -24.70 -25.18 -0.19
CA TRP A 744 -24.51 -25.81 1.13
C TRP A 744 -24.53 -27.35 1.08
N ASN A 745 -23.54 -27.96 0.42
CA ASN A 745 -23.45 -29.39 0.17
C ASN A 745 -22.05 -29.93 0.48
N PRO A 746 -21.86 -30.61 1.64
CA PRO A 746 -20.55 -31.11 2.05
C PRO A 746 -20.03 -32.28 1.17
N SER A 747 -20.82 -32.73 0.19
CA SER A 747 -20.38 -33.74 -0.77
C SER A 747 -19.67 -33.15 -1.98
N LEU A 748 -19.74 -31.83 -2.17
CA LEU A 748 -18.99 -31.13 -3.18
C LEU A 748 -17.85 -30.37 -2.52
N LEU A 749 -16.63 -30.65 -2.97
CA LEU A 749 -15.40 -30.22 -2.32
C LEU A 749 -14.41 -29.77 -3.39
N GLY A 750 -13.65 -28.72 -3.09
CA GLY A 750 -12.61 -28.23 -3.98
C GLY A 750 -13.08 -27.83 -5.39
N PRO A 751 -12.14 -27.72 -6.34
CA PRO A 751 -12.44 -27.31 -7.71
C PRO A 751 -13.42 -28.26 -8.42
N ASP A 752 -13.22 -29.59 -8.36
CA ASP A 752 -14.13 -30.58 -8.97
C ASP A 752 -15.60 -30.38 -8.54
N GLY A 753 -15.80 -30.09 -7.25
CA GLY A 753 -17.13 -29.82 -6.72
C GLY A 753 -17.71 -28.54 -7.32
N PHE A 754 -16.92 -27.47 -7.31
CA PHE A 754 -17.35 -26.16 -7.80
C PHE A 754 -17.59 -26.16 -9.32
N GLU A 755 -16.80 -26.90 -10.11
CA GLU A 755 -17.05 -27.10 -11.55
C GLU A 755 -18.46 -27.65 -11.80
N VAL A 756 -18.86 -28.67 -11.03
CA VAL A 756 -20.20 -29.29 -11.11
C VAL A 756 -21.34 -28.30 -10.76
N TYR A 757 -21.03 -27.20 -10.07
CA TYR A 757 -21.94 -26.11 -9.78
C TYR A 757 -22.00 -25.07 -10.88
N LEU A 758 -20.83 -24.67 -11.35
CA LEU A 758 -20.67 -23.75 -12.46
C LEU A 758 -21.29 -24.32 -13.74
N ASP A 759 -21.14 -25.62 -14.01
CA ASP A 759 -21.81 -26.35 -15.10
C ASP A 759 -23.34 -26.20 -15.02
N ALA A 760 -23.89 -26.30 -13.80
CA ALA A 760 -25.33 -26.18 -13.57
C ALA A 760 -25.81 -24.74 -13.76
N ALA A 761 -25.01 -23.75 -13.35
CA ALA A 761 -25.29 -22.34 -13.57
C ALA A 761 -25.19 -21.96 -15.05
N GLU A 762 -24.15 -22.41 -15.76
CA GLU A 762 -23.97 -22.18 -17.20
C GLU A 762 -25.14 -22.73 -18.01
N ALA A 763 -25.58 -23.96 -17.70
CA ALA A 763 -26.67 -24.62 -18.41
C ALA A 763 -28.00 -23.84 -18.40
N ILE A 764 -28.13 -22.86 -17.51
CA ILE A 764 -29.31 -22.02 -17.35
C ILE A 764 -29.02 -20.53 -17.56
N GLY A 765 -27.81 -20.16 -17.98
CA GLY A 765 -27.39 -18.78 -18.25
C GLY A 765 -27.16 -17.93 -17.01
N MET A 766 -26.87 -18.54 -15.86
CA MET A 766 -26.49 -17.83 -14.63
C MET A 766 -24.97 -17.83 -14.45
N LYS A 767 -24.46 -16.86 -13.68
CA LYS A 767 -23.06 -16.74 -13.29
C LYS A 767 -22.90 -16.71 -11.79
N ASP A 768 -21.75 -17.11 -11.28
CA ASP A 768 -21.46 -17.21 -9.86
C ASP A 768 -20.28 -16.33 -9.44
N ILE A 769 -20.40 -15.78 -8.24
CA ILE A 769 -19.32 -15.15 -7.47
C ILE A 769 -18.85 -16.16 -6.44
N GLY A 770 -17.72 -16.83 -6.65
CA GLY A 770 -17.31 -17.97 -5.81
C GLY A 770 -15.81 -18.21 -5.82
N PRO A 771 -15.29 -19.28 -5.19
CA PRO A 771 -15.98 -20.53 -4.85
C PRO A 771 -16.40 -20.68 -3.38
N ASP A 772 -16.37 -19.61 -2.55
CA ASP A 772 -16.60 -19.68 -1.09
C ASP A 772 -17.54 -20.82 -0.62
N GLY A 773 -17.20 -21.41 0.53
CA GLY A 773 -17.91 -22.57 1.08
C GLY A 773 -17.23 -23.91 0.80
N ASP A 774 -15.91 -23.91 0.58
CA ASP A 774 -15.13 -25.14 0.42
C ASP A 774 -14.95 -25.88 1.76
N TYR A 775 -15.80 -26.88 2.01
CA TYR A 775 -15.80 -27.68 3.24
C TYR A 775 -14.54 -28.55 3.46
N ARG A 776 -13.56 -28.53 2.55
CA ARG A 776 -12.22 -29.07 2.85
C ARG A 776 -11.53 -28.28 3.96
N PHE A 777 -11.88 -27.00 4.08
CA PHE A 777 -11.39 -26.09 5.08
C PHE A 777 -12.50 -25.84 6.09
N GLY A 778 -12.15 -25.93 7.37
CA GLY A 778 -13.11 -25.84 8.45
C GLY A 778 -12.91 -24.61 9.32
N PHE A 779 -13.95 -24.30 10.08
CA PHE A 779 -14.01 -23.16 10.99
C PHE A 779 -13.61 -23.53 12.43
N ASP A 780 -13.46 -24.83 12.73
CA ASP A 780 -13.17 -25.34 14.07
C ASP A 780 -11.67 -25.55 14.32
N VAL A 781 -11.30 -25.53 15.60
CA VAL A 781 -9.90 -25.75 16.04
C VAL A 781 -9.44 -27.16 15.67
N GLY A 782 -8.54 -27.25 14.70
CA GLY A 782 -7.93 -28.50 14.22
C GLY A 782 -8.26 -28.86 12.78
N ASP A 783 -9.19 -28.12 12.15
CA ASP A 783 -9.48 -28.27 10.72
C ASP A 783 -8.36 -27.65 9.87
N PRO A 784 -8.16 -28.13 8.62
CA PRO A 784 -7.30 -27.47 7.66
C PRO A 784 -7.78 -26.03 7.44
N ARG A 785 -6.83 -25.09 7.45
CA ARG A 785 -7.11 -23.67 7.21
C ARG A 785 -6.98 -23.37 5.72
N PHE A 786 -7.83 -22.49 5.19
CA PHE A 786 -7.76 -22.03 3.81
C PHE A 786 -6.42 -21.30 3.57
N THR A 787 -5.76 -21.56 2.43
CA THR A 787 -4.42 -21.01 2.12
C THR A 787 -4.36 -20.47 0.69
N VAL A 788 -3.30 -19.72 0.38
CA VAL A 788 -3.02 -19.28 -1.00
C VAL A 788 -2.85 -20.44 -1.98
N ASP A 789 -2.38 -21.61 -1.52
CA ASP A 789 -2.29 -22.80 -2.37
C ASP A 789 -3.68 -23.27 -2.85
N ALA A 790 -4.72 -23.12 -2.02
CA ALA A 790 -6.09 -23.43 -2.41
C ALA A 790 -6.60 -22.45 -3.49
N VAL A 791 -6.27 -21.16 -3.35
CA VAL A 791 -6.58 -20.15 -4.38
C VAL A 791 -5.94 -20.52 -5.71
N ILE A 792 -4.65 -20.85 -5.70
CA ILE A 792 -3.90 -21.27 -6.90
C ILE A 792 -4.51 -22.53 -7.51
N GLU A 793 -4.95 -23.50 -6.70
CA GLU A 793 -5.64 -24.71 -7.14
C GLU A 793 -6.90 -24.37 -7.94
N TYR A 794 -7.81 -23.56 -7.38
CA TYR A 794 -9.04 -23.12 -8.04
C TYR A 794 -8.77 -22.34 -9.34
N LEU A 795 -7.82 -21.40 -9.32
CA LEU A 795 -7.46 -20.59 -10.49
C LEU A 795 -6.85 -21.44 -11.61
N THR A 796 -6.06 -22.45 -11.26
CA THR A 796 -5.44 -23.34 -12.25
C THR A 796 -6.48 -24.19 -12.97
N GLU A 797 -7.53 -24.62 -12.27
CA GLU A 797 -8.51 -25.55 -12.82
C GLU A 797 -9.71 -24.86 -13.47
N LEU A 798 -10.17 -23.72 -12.91
CA LEU A 798 -11.50 -23.18 -13.25
C LEU A 798 -11.51 -21.77 -13.84
N LYS A 799 -10.38 -21.06 -13.91
CA LYS A 799 -10.39 -19.67 -14.43
C LYS A 799 -10.95 -19.50 -15.84
N ASP A 800 -11.00 -20.54 -16.67
CA ASP A 800 -11.56 -20.44 -18.02
C ASP A 800 -13.06 -20.81 -18.05
N HIS A 801 -13.68 -21.14 -16.91
CA HIS A 801 -15.09 -21.51 -16.85
C HIS A 801 -16.02 -20.30 -17.11
N PRO A 802 -16.97 -20.38 -18.05
CA PRO A 802 -17.76 -19.23 -18.49
C PRO A 802 -18.80 -18.73 -17.46
N ALA A 803 -19.27 -19.60 -16.56
CA ALA A 803 -20.16 -19.23 -15.47
C ALA A 803 -19.48 -18.49 -14.30
N ILE A 804 -18.16 -18.27 -14.29
CA ILE A 804 -17.53 -17.46 -13.26
C ILE A 804 -17.71 -15.98 -13.62
N ALA A 805 -18.43 -15.24 -12.78
CA ALA A 805 -18.49 -13.79 -12.88
C ALA A 805 -17.22 -13.15 -12.30
N TRP A 806 -16.94 -13.41 -11.02
CA TRP A 806 -15.72 -13.01 -10.34
C TRP A 806 -15.46 -13.85 -9.09
N TRP A 807 -14.33 -13.62 -8.42
CA TRP A 807 -13.87 -14.49 -7.34
C TRP A 807 -14.23 -13.97 -5.95
N MET A 808 -14.67 -14.87 -5.07
CA MET A 808 -14.78 -14.67 -3.62
C MET A 808 -14.24 -15.91 -2.91
N TRP A 809 -13.14 -15.77 -2.19
CA TRP A 809 -12.37 -16.92 -1.68
C TRP A 809 -12.91 -17.50 -0.38
N GLN A 810 -13.35 -16.63 0.53
CA GLN A 810 -13.84 -17.06 1.83
C GLN A 810 -14.83 -16.05 2.43
N ASP A 811 -15.88 -16.56 3.04
CA ASP A 811 -16.88 -15.84 3.82
C ASP A 811 -16.28 -15.27 5.11
N GLU A 812 -16.48 -13.98 5.34
CA GLU A 812 -16.10 -13.26 6.56
C GLU A 812 -14.71 -13.60 7.12
N PRO A 813 -13.62 -13.51 6.34
CA PRO A 813 -12.31 -14.00 6.73
C PRO A 813 -11.82 -13.38 8.07
N ILE A 814 -12.26 -12.16 8.37
CA ILE A 814 -11.97 -11.50 9.64
C ILE A 814 -12.56 -12.21 10.86
N ASN A 815 -13.81 -12.69 10.76
CA ASN A 815 -14.50 -13.39 11.85
C ASN A 815 -13.83 -14.74 12.16
N TRP A 816 -13.17 -15.31 11.14
CA TRP A 816 -12.43 -16.57 11.23
C TRP A 816 -10.93 -16.38 11.50
N GLY A 817 -10.50 -15.16 11.84
CA GLY A 817 -9.15 -14.87 12.29
C GLY A 817 -8.09 -14.86 11.19
N PHE A 818 -8.48 -14.75 9.92
CA PHE A 818 -7.53 -14.49 8.82
C PHE A 818 -6.94 -13.08 8.95
N THR A 819 -5.65 -12.95 8.64
CA THR A 819 -4.91 -11.68 8.67
C THR A 819 -5.01 -10.96 7.32
N SER A 820 -4.76 -9.65 7.32
CA SER A 820 -4.66 -8.85 6.08
C SER A 820 -3.66 -9.42 5.09
N ALA A 821 -2.49 -9.85 5.59
CA ALA A 821 -1.45 -10.44 4.76
C ALA A 821 -1.91 -11.75 4.09
N GLU A 822 -2.68 -12.59 4.80
CA GLU A 822 -3.27 -13.79 4.22
C GLU A 822 -4.27 -13.44 3.11
N VAL A 823 -5.23 -12.54 3.38
CA VAL A 823 -6.22 -12.11 2.36
C VAL A 823 -5.55 -11.43 1.17
N LYS A 824 -4.54 -10.58 1.42
CA LYS A 824 -3.72 -9.93 0.38
C LYS A 824 -2.99 -10.96 -0.48
N SER A 825 -2.45 -12.01 0.12
CA SER A 825 -1.79 -13.09 -0.66
C SER A 825 -2.75 -13.81 -1.60
N TRP A 826 -4.03 -13.95 -1.22
CA TRP A 826 -5.06 -14.52 -2.09
C TRP A 826 -5.40 -13.59 -3.26
N PHE A 827 -5.55 -12.30 -2.99
CA PHE A 827 -5.78 -11.28 -4.01
C PHE A 827 -4.62 -11.19 -5.00
N ASP A 828 -3.37 -11.20 -4.51
CA ASP A 828 -2.19 -11.13 -5.36
C ASP A 828 -2.05 -12.35 -6.26
N ALA A 829 -2.27 -13.57 -5.71
CA ALA A 829 -2.28 -14.79 -6.50
C ALA A 829 -3.37 -14.76 -7.59
N GLN A 830 -4.55 -14.22 -7.29
CA GLN A 830 -5.58 -14.00 -8.29
C GLN A 830 -5.13 -13.01 -9.36
N LYS A 831 -4.61 -11.84 -8.98
CA LYS A 831 -4.19 -10.83 -9.95
C LYS A 831 -3.02 -11.29 -10.82
N GLU A 832 -2.20 -12.22 -10.34
CA GLU A 832 -1.16 -12.86 -11.14
C GLU A 832 -1.71 -13.91 -12.11
N LEU A 833 -2.66 -14.75 -11.70
CA LEU A 833 -3.10 -15.91 -12.49
C LEU A 833 -4.37 -15.67 -13.33
N ASP A 834 -5.23 -14.76 -12.89
CA ASP A 834 -6.49 -14.36 -13.53
C ASP A 834 -6.77 -12.84 -13.35
N PRO A 835 -5.89 -11.97 -13.87
CA PRO A 835 -5.98 -10.50 -13.70
C PRO A 835 -7.28 -9.88 -14.22
N GLY A 836 -7.95 -10.54 -15.17
CA GLY A 836 -9.16 -10.04 -15.83
C GLY A 836 -10.41 -10.07 -14.97
N ARG A 837 -10.44 -10.88 -13.90
CA ARG A 837 -11.62 -10.99 -13.02
C ARG A 837 -11.52 -10.09 -11.80
N LEU A 838 -12.70 -9.64 -11.35
CA LEU A 838 -12.84 -8.94 -10.08
C LEU A 838 -12.56 -9.91 -8.91
N ASN A 839 -12.25 -9.34 -7.76
CA ASN A 839 -12.22 -10.03 -6.47
C ASN A 839 -13.18 -9.33 -5.52
N GLU A 840 -13.94 -10.12 -4.78
CA GLU A 840 -14.80 -9.66 -3.71
C GLU A 840 -14.36 -10.23 -2.36
N VAL A 841 -14.37 -9.36 -1.34
CA VAL A 841 -14.21 -9.76 0.06
C VAL A 841 -15.45 -9.37 0.84
N LEU A 842 -16.18 -10.38 1.30
CA LEU A 842 -17.32 -10.25 2.20
C LEU A 842 -16.85 -10.16 3.64
N HIS A 843 -17.17 -9.06 4.32
CA HIS A 843 -16.89 -8.88 5.74
C HIS A 843 -18.19 -8.78 6.56
N MET A 844 -18.09 -8.81 7.90
CA MET A 844 -18.95 -8.03 8.84
C MET A 844 -20.23 -8.62 9.48
N GLY A 845 -20.39 -9.93 9.69
CA GLY A 845 -21.57 -10.59 10.32
C GLY A 845 -22.12 -10.10 11.67
N ASP A 846 -21.26 -9.67 12.61
CA ASP A 846 -21.65 -9.37 14.01
C ASP A 846 -21.38 -7.91 14.43
N CYS A 847 -20.89 -7.07 13.53
CA CYS A 847 -20.28 -5.78 13.87
C CYS A 847 -21.29 -4.60 13.91
N TYR A 848 -22.43 -4.75 14.58
CA TYR A 848 -23.43 -3.67 14.65
C TYR A 848 -22.96 -2.40 15.41
N GLN A 849 -21.89 -2.53 16.19
CA GLN A 849 -21.31 -1.38 16.87
C GLN A 849 -20.43 -0.64 15.89
N ILE A 850 -20.81 0.62 15.62
CA ILE A 850 -19.98 1.64 14.98
C ILE A 850 -18.50 1.53 15.41
N GLY A 851 -18.20 1.25 16.68
CA GLY A 851 -16.82 1.08 17.18
C GLY A 851 -16.11 -0.23 16.81
N LEU A 852 -16.83 -1.32 16.54
CA LEU A 852 -16.30 -2.61 16.07
C LEU A 852 -16.08 -2.59 14.55
N LEU A 853 -17.00 -1.97 13.79
CA LEU A 853 -16.80 -1.66 12.37
C LEU A 853 -15.57 -0.81 12.09
N ARG A 854 -15.39 0.27 12.88
CA ARG A 854 -14.19 1.13 12.87
C ARG A 854 -12.89 0.34 13.02
N ALA A 855 -12.98 -0.76 13.76
CA ALA A 855 -11.89 -1.62 14.07
C ALA A 855 -11.65 -2.55 12.87
N GLU A 856 -12.64 -3.40 12.57
CA GLU A 856 -12.53 -4.53 11.66
C GLU A 856 -12.23 -4.16 10.21
N SER A 857 -12.88 -3.13 9.65
CA SER A 857 -12.62 -2.70 8.27
C SER A 857 -11.26 -2.00 8.12
N ALA A 858 -10.88 -1.13 9.06
CA ALA A 858 -9.58 -0.46 9.01
C ALA A 858 -8.40 -1.41 9.30
N TYR A 859 -8.62 -2.52 10.03
CA TYR A 859 -7.55 -3.45 10.43
C TYR A 859 -7.01 -4.34 9.35
N GLN A 860 -7.79 -4.62 8.31
CA GLN A 860 -7.43 -5.69 7.39
C GLN A 860 -7.24 -5.24 5.95
N THR A 861 -7.80 -4.09 5.60
CA THR A 861 -7.92 -3.66 4.21
C THR A 861 -7.44 -2.22 3.99
N PHE A 862 -6.99 -1.53 5.06
CA PHE A 862 -6.32 -0.24 4.94
C PHE A 862 -4.96 -0.30 5.65
N PRO A 863 -3.85 0.11 5.01
CA PRO A 863 -3.77 0.70 3.66
C PRO A 863 -3.90 -0.33 2.51
N PHE A 864 -4.10 -1.62 2.81
CA PHE A 864 -4.14 -2.71 1.82
C PHE A 864 -5.49 -2.87 1.12
N LEU A 865 -5.76 -2.17 0.02
CA LEU A 865 -6.91 -2.52 -0.82
C LEU A 865 -6.67 -3.90 -1.45
N CYS A 866 -7.21 -4.94 -0.81
CA CYS A 866 -7.02 -6.35 -1.13
C CYS A 866 -8.26 -6.98 -1.79
N ALA A 867 -9.12 -6.15 -2.36
CA ALA A 867 -10.28 -6.56 -3.15
C ALA A 867 -10.63 -5.46 -4.17
N ASP A 868 -11.32 -5.84 -5.24
CA ASP A 868 -11.92 -4.86 -6.17
C ASP A 868 -13.29 -4.41 -5.69
N VAL A 869 -14.00 -5.28 -4.97
CA VAL A 869 -15.32 -5.08 -4.38
C VAL A 869 -15.27 -5.51 -2.91
N TYR A 870 -15.88 -4.74 -2.03
CA TYR A 870 -16.10 -5.16 -0.64
C TYR A 870 -17.59 -5.38 -0.40
N SER A 871 -17.93 -6.32 0.46
CA SER A 871 -19.32 -6.48 0.91
C SER A 871 -19.42 -6.52 2.42
N TRP A 872 -20.60 -6.15 2.94
CA TRP A 872 -20.88 -6.21 4.37
C TRP A 872 -22.12 -7.03 4.70
N ASP A 873 -21.97 -7.92 5.67
CA ASP A 873 -23.01 -8.83 6.13
C ASP A 873 -23.65 -8.34 7.44
N ILE A 874 -24.58 -7.39 7.37
CA ILE A 874 -25.23 -6.82 8.58
C ILE A 874 -26.74 -6.81 8.43
N TYR A 875 -27.42 -7.51 9.34
CA TYR A 875 -28.88 -7.65 9.34
C TYR A 875 -29.57 -6.72 10.37
N PRO A 876 -30.09 -5.56 9.95
CA PRO A 876 -30.61 -4.56 10.87
C PRO A 876 -31.90 -4.96 11.59
N ILE A 877 -32.75 -5.73 10.93
CA ILE A 877 -34.02 -6.20 11.50
C ILE A 877 -33.76 -7.13 12.67
N GLU A 878 -32.86 -8.10 12.49
CA GLU A 878 -32.45 -9.04 13.53
C GLU A 878 -31.85 -8.35 14.76
N ASN A 879 -31.02 -7.33 14.50
CA ASN A 879 -30.17 -6.75 15.54
C ASN A 879 -30.82 -5.57 16.30
N GLU A 880 -31.89 -4.96 15.77
CA GLU A 880 -32.61 -3.84 16.42
C GLU A 880 -33.04 -4.21 17.85
N LEU A 881 -33.63 -5.40 18.03
CA LEU A 881 -34.18 -5.85 19.33
C LEU A 881 -33.16 -6.57 20.22
N TYR A 882 -32.11 -7.14 19.63
CA TYR A 882 -31.14 -7.97 20.35
C TYR A 882 -29.94 -7.18 20.86
N SER A 883 -29.37 -6.32 20.01
CA SER A 883 -28.10 -5.64 20.25
C SER A 883 -28.28 -4.15 20.60
N GLY A 884 -29.54 -3.67 20.59
CA GLY A 884 -29.88 -2.26 20.81
C GLY A 884 -29.41 -1.33 19.69
N GLY A 885 -29.11 -1.89 18.51
CA GLY A 885 -28.75 -1.13 17.32
C GLY A 885 -29.95 -0.37 16.77
N THR A 886 -29.71 0.78 16.13
CA THR A 886 -30.76 1.56 15.47
C THR A 886 -30.56 1.57 13.95
N PHE A 887 -31.61 1.89 13.19
CA PHE A 887 -31.47 2.12 11.74
C PHE A 887 -30.57 3.33 11.43
N VAL A 888 -30.50 4.30 12.33
CA VAL A 888 -29.54 5.41 12.28
C VAL A 888 -28.10 4.91 12.39
N ASP A 889 -27.86 3.88 13.20
CA ASP A 889 -26.53 3.28 13.29
C ASP A 889 -26.19 2.52 12.02
N TYR A 890 -27.12 1.74 11.47
CA TYR A 890 -26.97 1.05 10.17
C TYR A 890 -26.62 2.01 9.03
N ALA A 891 -27.35 3.12 8.90
CA ALA A 891 -27.05 4.17 7.92
C ALA A 891 -25.61 4.68 8.01
N LYS A 892 -25.11 4.92 9.24
CA LYS A 892 -23.72 5.33 9.47
C LYS A 892 -22.71 4.22 9.14
N VAL A 893 -23.12 2.95 9.23
CA VAL A 893 -22.28 1.82 8.79
C VAL A 893 -22.13 1.85 7.28
N ALA A 894 -23.25 1.95 6.55
CA ALA A 894 -23.25 2.00 5.10
C ALA A 894 -22.42 3.18 4.57
N ASP A 895 -22.60 4.39 5.11
CA ASP A 895 -21.78 5.57 4.78
C ASP A 895 -20.28 5.29 4.98
N ARG A 896 -19.92 4.55 6.02
CA ARG A 896 -18.51 4.25 6.30
C ARG A 896 -17.96 3.14 5.43
N ALA A 897 -18.75 2.10 5.14
CA ALA A 897 -18.35 1.04 4.23
C ALA A 897 -17.95 1.63 2.86
N VAL A 898 -18.63 2.69 2.43
CA VAL A 898 -18.27 3.45 1.21
C VAL A 898 -17.03 4.33 1.43
N ASN A 899 -16.99 5.11 2.52
CA ASN A 899 -16.03 6.21 2.65
C ASN A 899 -14.70 5.85 3.33
N TRP A 900 -14.56 4.68 3.99
CA TRP A 900 -13.36 4.35 4.77
C TRP A 900 -12.06 4.36 3.95
N ASN A 901 -12.16 4.05 2.66
CA ASN A 901 -11.08 4.07 1.68
C ASN A 901 -11.11 5.31 0.77
N MET A 902 -11.79 6.39 1.16
CA MET A 902 -12.04 7.59 0.34
C MET A 902 -12.95 7.36 -0.88
N GLY A 903 -13.72 6.27 -0.92
CA GLY A 903 -14.61 5.96 -2.03
C GLY A 903 -13.87 5.46 -3.28
N LEU A 904 -12.76 4.74 -3.10
CA LEU A 904 -11.95 4.16 -4.17
C LEU A 904 -12.48 2.83 -4.71
N VAL A 905 -13.26 2.10 -3.90
CA VAL A 905 -13.80 0.77 -4.28
C VAL A 905 -15.32 0.69 -4.03
N PRO A 906 -16.07 0.01 -4.92
CA PRO A 906 -17.50 -0.24 -4.72
C PRO A 906 -17.76 -1.16 -3.53
N VAL A 907 -19.00 -1.10 -3.05
CA VAL A 907 -19.48 -1.93 -1.97
C VAL A 907 -20.84 -2.56 -2.24
N ILE A 908 -21.03 -3.81 -1.80
CA ILE A 908 -22.28 -4.58 -1.90
C ILE A 908 -22.80 -4.93 -0.50
N VAL A 909 -24.11 -5.06 -0.34
CA VAL A 909 -24.74 -5.35 0.96
C VAL A 909 -25.41 -6.73 1.00
N ASN A 910 -25.27 -7.47 2.10
CA ASN A 910 -26.11 -8.65 2.34
C ASN A 910 -27.41 -8.24 3.06
N VAL A 911 -28.54 -8.76 2.57
CA VAL A 911 -29.87 -8.47 3.09
C VAL A 911 -30.57 -9.78 3.46
N ALA A 912 -31.00 -9.86 4.72
CA ALA A 912 -31.79 -10.98 5.21
C ALA A 912 -33.20 -10.93 4.64
N VAL A 913 -33.60 -12.02 3.99
CA VAL A 913 -34.97 -12.22 3.49
C VAL A 913 -35.72 -13.31 4.27
N SER A 914 -35.05 -13.90 5.25
CA SER A 914 -35.56 -14.89 6.20
C SER A 914 -35.12 -14.54 7.63
N ASP A 915 -35.76 -15.13 8.63
CA ASP A 915 -35.29 -15.07 10.02
C ASP A 915 -33.93 -15.79 10.13
N VAL A 916 -32.87 -15.01 10.37
CA VAL A 916 -31.48 -15.44 10.40
C VAL A 916 -31.20 -16.26 11.66
N VAL A 917 -31.86 -15.95 12.78
CA VAL A 917 -31.69 -16.73 14.02
C VAL A 917 -33.06 -17.23 14.49
N PRO A 918 -33.55 -18.35 13.90
CA PRO A 918 -34.95 -18.74 13.95
C PRO A 918 -35.59 -18.67 15.34
N ASN A 919 -36.69 -17.93 15.44
CA ASN A 919 -37.48 -17.74 16.67
C ASN A 919 -36.71 -17.02 17.80
N SER A 920 -35.70 -16.25 17.45
CA SER A 920 -34.98 -15.36 18.35
C SER A 920 -34.70 -14.04 17.66
N ARG A 921 -34.16 -13.06 18.39
CA ARG A 921 -33.81 -11.74 17.83
C ARG A 921 -35.01 -11.04 17.16
N GLY A 922 -34.76 -10.18 16.17
CA GLY A 922 -35.78 -9.39 15.45
C GLY A 922 -36.86 -10.21 14.77
N GLY A 923 -36.58 -11.48 14.48
CA GLY A 923 -37.50 -12.42 13.86
C GLY A 923 -37.65 -12.20 12.35
N MET A 924 -38.62 -12.90 11.75
CA MET A 924 -38.87 -12.88 10.30
C MET A 924 -39.08 -11.45 9.77
N PRO A 925 -38.22 -10.95 8.86
CA PRO A 925 -38.44 -9.66 8.24
C PRO A 925 -39.71 -9.67 7.39
N THR A 926 -40.46 -8.58 7.46
CA THR A 926 -41.63 -8.30 6.62
C THR A 926 -41.21 -7.83 5.22
N PRO A 927 -42.09 -7.90 4.20
CA PRO A 927 -41.84 -7.34 2.87
C PRO A 927 -41.35 -5.89 2.88
N ASP A 928 -41.97 -5.03 3.70
CA ASP A 928 -41.60 -3.62 3.82
C ASP A 928 -40.21 -3.44 4.43
N GLU A 929 -39.83 -4.30 5.38
CA GLU A 929 -38.49 -4.28 5.99
C GLU A 929 -37.41 -4.73 5.01
N ILE A 930 -37.67 -5.72 4.15
CA ILE A 930 -36.74 -6.14 3.10
C ILE A 930 -36.47 -4.97 2.14
N ALA A 931 -37.55 -4.35 1.63
CA ALA A 931 -37.45 -3.17 0.77
C ALA A 931 -36.71 -2.03 1.47
N PHE A 932 -37.04 -1.75 2.73
CA PHE A 932 -36.40 -0.72 3.54
C PHE A 932 -34.88 -0.89 3.62
N VAL A 933 -34.38 -2.08 3.98
CA VAL A 933 -32.94 -2.31 4.14
C VAL A 933 -32.20 -2.20 2.81
N ALA A 934 -32.76 -2.77 1.75
CA ALA A 934 -32.16 -2.73 0.42
C ALA A 934 -32.09 -1.29 -0.12
N TRP A 935 -33.19 -0.53 -0.06
CA TRP A 935 -33.23 0.85 -0.52
C TRP A 935 -32.44 1.82 0.37
N LEU A 936 -32.41 1.60 1.69
CA LEU A 936 -31.56 2.38 2.59
C LEU A 936 -30.08 2.22 2.20
N SER A 937 -29.66 1.00 1.87
CA SER A 937 -28.28 0.74 1.43
C SER A 937 -27.96 1.43 0.10
N ILE A 938 -28.90 1.46 -0.85
CA ILE A 938 -28.76 2.19 -2.12
C ILE A 938 -28.66 3.70 -1.90
N VAL A 939 -29.47 4.26 -0.99
CA VAL A 939 -29.38 5.66 -0.56
C VAL A 939 -27.98 5.98 -0.02
N HIS A 940 -27.37 5.03 0.68
CA HIS A 940 -25.99 5.10 1.17
C HIS A 940 -24.96 4.51 0.19
N LYS A 941 -25.24 4.54 -1.13
CA LYS A 941 -24.32 4.23 -2.24
C LYS A 941 -23.85 2.78 -2.37
N ALA A 942 -24.59 1.80 -1.84
CA ALA A 942 -24.39 0.40 -2.20
C ALA A 942 -24.58 0.19 -3.71
N LYS A 943 -23.75 -0.68 -4.31
CA LYS A 943 -23.69 -0.95 -5.75
C LYS A 943 -24.27 -2.32 -6.14
N GLY A 944 -24.83 -3.05 -5.18
CA GLY A 944 -25.46 -4.35 -5.37
C GLY A 944 -26.12 -4.86 -4.10
N VAL A 945 -26.80 -6.00 -4.18
CA VAL A 945 -27.44 -6.70 -3.05
C VAL A 945 -27.19 -8.21 -3.13
N HIS A 946 -26.88 -8.83 -1.99
CA HIS A 946 -26.86 -10.28 -1.80
C HIS A 946 -28.02 -10.71 -0.92
N TRP A 947 -28.87 -11.63 -1.39
CA TRP A 947 -29.93 -12.18 -0.55
C TRP A 947 -29.42 -13.29 0.35
N TYR A 948 -29.82 -13.25 1.63
CA TYR A 948 -29.59 -14.33 2.59
C TYR A 948 -30.90 -15.09 2.95
N PRO A 949 -31.19 -16.24 2.30
CA PRO A 949 -32.50 -16.93 2.39
C PRO A 949 -32.60 -18.16 3.31
N TYR A 950 -31.57 -18.54 4.07
CA TYR A 950 -31.45 -19.92 4.57
C TYR A 950 -32.19 -20.29 5.86
N ASN A 951 -32.01 -19.55 6.96
CA ASN A 951 -32.08 -20.19 8.29
C ASN A 951 -33.50 -20.57 8.74
N ALA A 952 -34.52 -19.76 8.44
CA ALA A 952 -35.92 -20.08 8.74
C ALA A 952 -36.78 -20.40 7.51
N GLY A 953 -36.18 -20.39 6.30
CA GLY A 953 -36.90 -20.40 5.03
C GLY A 953 -37.57 -19.06 4.72
N VAL A 954 -37.73 -18.76 3.43
CA VAL A 954 -38.31 -17.51 2.94
C VAL A 954 -39.84 -17.68 2.75
N PRO A 955 -40.68 -16.85 3.37
CA PRO A 955 -42.13 -16.84 3.12
C PRO A 955 -42.48 -16.36 1.70
N ASP A 956 -43.62 -16.81 1.16
CA ASP A 956 -44.09 -16.41 -0.20
C ASP A 956 -44.14 -14.89 -0.40
N GLN A 957 -44.58 -14.14 0.61
CA GLN A 957 -44.66 -12.66 0.54
C GLN A 957 -43.27 -11.99 0.46
N ASN A 958 -42.24 -12.63 1.00
CA ASN A 958 -40.88 -12.11 0.92
C ASN A 958 -40.29 -12.40 -0.47
N TYR A 959 -40.62 -13.53 -1.09
CA TYR A 959 -40.30 -13.78 -2.50
C TYR A 959 -40.96 -12.75 -3.43
N GLU A 960 -42.23 -12.39 -3.19
CA GLU A 960 -42.89 -11.30 -3.94
C GLU A 960 -42.18 -9.96 -3.78
N ALA A 961 -41.66 -9.66 -2.58
CA ALA A 961 -40.88 -8.46 -2.31
C ALA A 961 -39.53 -8.47 -3.05
N MET A 962 -38.85 -9.62 -3.07
CA MET A 962 -37.59 -9.82 -3.79
C MET A 962 -37.79 -9.64 -5.30
N THR A 963 -38.81 -10.28 -5.90
CA THR A 963 -39.12 -10.10 -7.33
C THR A 963 -39.39 -8.63 -7.65
N ARG A 964 -40.23 -7.96 -6.84
CA ARG A 964 -40.50 -6.53 -7.03
C ARG A 964 -39.23 -5.69 -6.96
N PHE A 965 -38.35 -5.98 -5.99
CA PHE A 965 -37.09 -5.25 -5.88
C PHE A 965 -36.19 -5.48 -7.10
N VAL A 966 -36.05 -6.73 -7.57
CA VAL A 966 -35.27 -7.06 -8.78
C VAL A 966 -35.81 -6.32 -10.00
N ASP A 967 -37.13 -6.33 -10.22
CA ASP A 967 -37.77 -5.60 -11.31
C ASP A 967 -37.44 -4.08 -11.17
N GLN A 968 -37.64 -3.49 -9.99
CA GLN A 968 -37.35 -2.06 -9.74
C GLN A 968 -35.88 -1.67 -9.97
N VAL A 969 -34.92 -2.45 -9.47
CA VAL A 969 -33.49 -2.09 -9.65
C VAL A 969 -33.02 -2.35 -11.07
N THR A 970 -33.66 -3.27 -11.81
CA THR A 970 -33.39 -3.48 -13.24
C THR A 970 -33.81 -2.22 -14.01
N ASP A 971 -35.05 -1.77 -13.83
CA ASP A 971 -35.60 -0.59 -14.51
C ASP A 971 -34.84 0.70 -14.14
N LEU A 972 -34.40 0.81 -12.89
CA LEU A 972 -33.73 2.00 -12.36
C LEU A 972 -32.20 1.89 -12.36
N THR A 973 -31.60 0.91 -13.05
CA THR A 973 -30.15 0.66 -13.01
C THR A 973 -29.35 1.93 -13.32
N GLU A 974 -29.70 2.62 -14.41
CA GLU A 974 -29.01 3.85 -14.83
C GLU A 974 -29.13 4.98 -13.82
N ALA A 975 -30.28 5.09 -13.14
CA ALA A 975 -30.52 6.10 -12.11
C ALA A 975 -29.81 5.76 -10.79
N ILE A 976 -29.84 4.50 -10.34
CA ILE A 976 -29.20 4.04 -9.10
C ILE A 976 -27.68 4.19 -9.18
N LEU A 977 -27.12 3.76 -10.32
CA LEU A 977 -25.69 3.81 -10.64
C LEU A 977 -25.30 5.11 -11.36
N GLY A 978 -26.22 6.07 -11.44
CA GLY A 978 -26.01 7.38 -12.01
C GLY A 978 -25.21 8.33 -11.11
N ASP A 979 -24.82 9.45 -11.70
CA ASP A 979 -24.14 10.54 -11.01
C ASP A 979 -25.09 11.20 -9.99
N ASP A 980 -24.49 11.83 -8.97
CA ASP A 980 -25.26 12.65 -8.03
C ASP A 980 -25.96 13.78 -8.81
N ALA A 981 -27.19 14.12 -8.42
CA ALA A 981 -28.03 15.05 -9.17
C ALA A 981 -27.29 16.40 -9.41
N PRO A 982 -27.40 16.99 -10.62
CA PRO A 982 -26.67 18.21 -10.98
C PRO A 982 -27.18 19.47 -10.25
N VAL A 983 -28.28 19.34 -9.50
CA VAL A 983 -28.88 20.40 -8.70
C VAL A 983 -28.99 19.96 -7.24
N ALA A 984 -28.93 20.93 -6.33
CA ALA A 984 -29.06 20.64 -4.91
C ALA A 984 -30.48 20.15 -4.57
N VAL A 985 -30.57 19.00 -3.93
CA VAL A 985 -31.81 18.44 -3.35
C VAL A 985 -31.64 18.35 -1.84
N THR A 986 -32.63 18.84 -1.09
CA THR A 986 -32.64 18.75 0.39
C THR A 986 -33.94 18.17 0.91
N CYS A 987 -33.88 17.47 2.05
CA CYS A 987 -35.02 16.87 2.74
C CYS A 987 -35.11 17.45 4.16
N THR A 988 -36.30 17.88 4.56
CA THR A 988 -36.59 18.39 5.90
C THR A 988 -37.73 17.59 6.52
N SER A 989 -37.47 16.94 7.65
CA SER A 989 -38.51 16.27 8.44
C SER A 989 -39.51 17.28 9.01
N LEU A 990 -40.80 17.01 8.83
CA LEU A 990 -41.91 17.82 9.33
C LEU A 990 -42.49 17.27 10.64
N THR A 991 -42.23 15.99 10.92
CA THR A 991 -42.73 15.26 12.09
C THR A 991 -41.65 14.98 13.14
N GLY A 992 -40.38 15.25 12.83
CA GLY A 992 -39.24 15.17 13.76
C GLY A 992 -38.47 13.84 13.72
N GLY A 993 -38.93 12.82 12.99
CA GLY A 993 -38.16 11.60 12.70
C GLY A 993 -37.16 11.78 11.55
N ARG A 994 -36.37 10.75 11.23
CA ARG A 994 -35.34 10.80 10.18
C ARG A 994 -35.78 10.17 8.86
N ILE A 995 -35.68 10.94 7.77
CA ILE A 995 -35.74 10.46 6.38
C ILE A 995 -34.36 10.64 5.77
N ASP A 996 -33.77 9.58 5.25
CA ASP A 996 -32.55 9.66 4.46
C ASP A 996 -32.90 9.60 2.98
N MET A 997 -32.10 10.27 2.15
CA MET A 997 -32.33 10.29 0.71
C MET A 997 -31.03 10.40 -0.09
N ARG A 998 -31.09 9.95 -1.35
CA ARG A 998 -30.08 10.21 -2.37
C ARG A 998 -30.79 10.72 -3.63
N ALA A 999 -30.21 11.74 -4.26
CA ALA A 999 -30.70 12.27 -5.52
C ALA A 999 -29.66 12.04 -6.62
N THR A 1000 -30.07 11.48 -7.76
CA THR A 1000 -29.19 11.14 -8.89
C THR A 1000 -29.82 11.53 -10.23
N THR A 1001 -29.06 11.35 -11.30
CA THR A 1001 -29.52 11.42 -12.69
C THR A 1001 -29.09 10.17 -13.45
N ASP A 1002 -29.90 9.73 -14.41
CA ASP A 1002 -29.56 8.64 -15.34
C ASP A 1002 -28.69 9.11 -16.53
N GLY A 1003 -28.24 10.37 -16.52
CA GLY A 1003 -27.52 11.00 -17.63
C GLY A 1003 -28.43 11.75 -18.60
N SER A 1004 -29.75 11.70 -18.41
CA SER A 1004 -30.73 12.56 -19.07
C SER A 1004 -31.02 13.83 -18.24
N GLU A 1005 -32.06 14.59 -18.63
CA GLU A 1005 -32.54 15.73 -17.83
C GLU A 1005 -33.38 15.29 -16.61
N LYS A 1006 -33.61 13.98 -16.41
CA LYS A 1006 -34.38 13.45 -15.28
C LYS A 1006 -33.57 13.43 -13.98
N ILE A 1007 -34.25 13.75 -12.89
CA ILE A 1007 -33.75 13.64 -11.51
C ILE A 1007 -34.56 12.59 -10.77
N TYR A 1008 -33.84 11.67 -10.12
CA TYR A 1008 -34.41 10.64 -9.28
C TYR A 1008 -34.09 10.95 -7.83
N ILE A 1009 -35.07 10.86 -6.94
CA ILE A 1009 -34.89 11.02 -5.49
C ILE A 1009 -35.34 9.74 -4.80
N PHE A 1010 -34.40 8.95 -4.31
CA PHE A 1010 -34.67 7.78 -3.48
C PHE A 1010 -34.74 8.22 -2.02
N ALA A 1011 -35.85 7.99 -1.33
CA ALA A 1011 -36.07 8.44 0.04
C ALA A 1011 -36.63 7.32 0.93
N VAL A 1012 -36.08 7.21 2.14
CA VAL A 1012 -36.37 6.11 3.06
C VAL A 1012 -36.64 6.64 4.47
N ASN A 1013 -37.72 6.16 5.10
CA ASN A 1013 -38.05 6.48 6.49
C ASN A 1013 -37.33 5.55 7.47
N LEU A 1014 -36.49 6.10 8.35
CA LEU A 1014 -35.74 5.31 9.33
C LEU A 1014 -36.54 5.06 10.63
N GLU A 1015 -37.83 5.38 10.67
CA GLU A 1015 -38.66 5.25 11.87
C GLU A 1015 -39.71 4.13 11.76
N ARG A 1016 -39.98 3.47 12.90
CA ARG A 1016 -41.12 2.54 13.10
C ARG A 1016 -42.48 3.26 13.21
N THR A 1017 -42.56 4.51 12.76
CA THR A 1017 -43.77 5.35 12.80
C THR A 1017 -43.88 6.18 11.53
N THR A 1018 -45.10 6.56 11.15
CA THR A 1018 -45.35 7.44 10.01
C THR A 1018 -44.61 8.77 10.17
N GLN A 1019 -43.92 9.18 9.11
CA GLN A 1019 -43.21 10.46 9.05
C GLN A 1019 -43.73 11.29 7.87
N SER A 1020 -43.52 12.61 7.92
CA SER A 1020 -43.72 13.49 6.78
C SER A 1020 -42.47 14.31 6.54
N ALA A 1021 -42.13 14.53 5.27
CA ALA A 1021 -40.95 15.28 4.87
C ALA A 1021 -41.28 16.27 3.76
N ARG A 1022 -40.53 17.37 3.75
CA ARG A 1022 -40.50 18.35 2.67
C ARG A 1022 -39.20 18.19 1.90
N PHE A 1023 -39.30 17.98 0.59
CA PHE A 1023 -38.19 18.00 -0.34
C PHE A 1023 -38.09 19.39 -0.98
N THR A 1024 -36.87 19.86 -1.23
CA THR A 1024 -36.59 21.10 -1.97
C THR A 1024 -35.57 20.79 -3.05
N VAL A 1025 -35.94 21.04 -4.31
CA VAL A 1025 -35.12 20.80 -5.50
C VAL A 1025 -34.78 22.15 -6.10
N ALA A 1026 -33.48 22.48 -6.17
CA ALA A 1026 -33.04 23.75 -6.69
C ALA A 1026 -33.40 23.90 -8.18
N GLY A 1027 -34.11 24.97 -8.53
CA GLY A 1027 -34.49 25.27 -9.91
C GLY A 1027 -35.81 24.66 -10.38
N LEU A 1028 -36.44 23.78 -9.58
CA LEU A 1028 -37.73 23.19 -9.89
C LEU A 1028 -38.81 24.28 -9.98
N ALA A 1029 -39.59 24.30 -11.07
CA ALA A 1029 -40.64 25.29 -11.26
C ALA A 1029 -41.80 25.00 -10.30
N ALA A 1030 -42.67 25.99 -10.07
CA ALA A 1030 -43.92 25.75 -9.37
C ALA A 1030 -44.93 25.07 -10.31
N ASP A 1031 -45.82 24.26 -9.75
CA ASP A 1031 -46.84 23.52 -10.49
C ASP A 1031 -46.29 22.44 -11.45
N GLU A 1032 -45.06 21.99 -11.23
CA GLU A 1032 -44.39 20.91 -11.95
C GLU A 1032 -44.81 19.56 -11.37
N GLU A 1033 -45.03 18.57 -12.24
CA GLU A 1033 -45.41 17.22 -11.83
C GLU A 1033 -44.19 16.45 -11.30
N ILE A 1034 -44.38 15.70 -10.22
CA ILE A 1034 -43.39 14.80 -9.64
C ILE A 1034 -44.02 13.42 -9.57
N LYS A 1035 -43.55 12.49 -10.40
CA LYS A 1035 -44.06 11.11 -10.39
C LYS A 1035 -43.49 10.36 -9.19
N VAL A 1036 -44.28 9.49 -8.57
CA VAL A 1036 -43.81 8.56 -7.54
C VAL A 1036 -43.69 7.18 -8.16
N TYR A 1037 -42.46 6.75 -8.44
CA TYR A 1037 -42.18 5.52 -9.15
C TYR A 1037 -42.75 4.29 -8.42
N GLY A 1038 -43.40 3.41 -9.18
CA GLY A 1038 -44.05 2.21 -8.64
C GLY A 1038 -45.35 2.48 -7.87
N GLU A 1039 -45.84 3.73 -7.84
CA GLU A 1039 -47.08 4.13 -7.20
C GLU A 1039 -48.03 4.81 -8.20
N ASP A 1040 -49.33 4.53 -8.13
CA ASP A 1040 -50.36 5.15 -8.96
C ASP A 1040 -50.72 6.56 -8.43
N ARG A 1041 -49.71 7.42 -8.30
CA ARG A 1041 -49.85 8.82 -7.88
C ARG A 1041 -48.69 9.70 -8.34
N SER A 1042 -49.01 10.98 -8.51
CA SER A 1042 -48.05 12.07 -8.67
C SER A 1042 -48.26 13.12 -7.59
N LEU A 1043 -47.21 13.90 -7.32
CA LEU A 1043 -47.25 15.12 -6.52
C LEU A 1043 -47.07 16.34 -7.43
N THR A 1044 -47.30 17.53 -6.89
CA THR A 1044 -47.09 18.79 -7.60
C THR A 1044 -46.19 19.68 -6.77
N SER A 1045 -45.18 20.27 -7.42
CA SER A 1045 -44.27 21.19 -6.75
C SER A 1045 -45.00 22.49 -6.36
N ALA A 1046 -44.72 22.95 -5.15
CA ALA A 1046 -45.13 24.27 -4.68
C ALA A 1046 -44.09 25.34 -5.05
N ALA A 1047 -44.48 26.61 -4.90
CA ALA A 1047 -43.58 27.74 -5.07
C ALA A 1047 -42.30 27.59 -4.24
N GLY A 1048 -41.15 27.85 -4.86
CA GLY A 1048 -39.82 27.65 -4.25
C GLY A 1048 -39.21 26.27 -4.50
N GLY A 1049 -39.79 25.47 -5.41
CA GLY A 1049 -39.25 24.17 -5.83
C GLY A 1049 -39.39 23.09 -4.76
N THR A 1050 -40.48 23.12 -4.00
CA THR A 1050 -40.67 22.22 -2.85
C THR A 1050 -41.89 21.33 -3.00
N PHE A 1051 -41.83 20.10 -2.51
CA PHE A 1051 -43.01 19.24 -2.35
C PHE A 1051 -42.96 18.51 -1.00
N GLU A 1052 -44.11 18.04 -0.52
CA GLU A 1052 -44.23 17.32 0.74
C GLU A 1052 -44.86 15.96 0.51
N ASP A 1053 -44.40 14.96 1.27
CA ASP A 1053 -44.97 13.61 1.23
C ASP A 1053 -44.99 12.96 2.61
N ALA A 1054 -45.83 11.93 2.77
CA ALA A 1054 -45.97 11.15 4.00
C ALA A 1054 -45.53 9.70 3.78
N PHE A 1055 -44.62 9.23 4.62
CA PHE A 1055 -44.05 7.89 4.58
C PHE A 1055 -44.72 7.02 5.65
N SER A 1056 -45.08 5.79 5.29
CA SER A 1056 -45.36 4.74 6.28
C SER A 1056 -44.12 4.44 7.12
N GLN A 1057 -44.28 3.71 8.24
CA GLN A 1057 -43.12 3.20 8.99
C GLN A 1057 -42.20 2.42 8.06
N VAL A 1058 -40.88 2.62 8.16
CA VAL A 1058 -39.87 2.02 7.26
C VAL A 1058 -40.16 2.19 5.76
N GLY A 1059 -41.04 3.13 5.38
CA GLY A 1059 -41.50 3.30 4.01
C GLY A 1059 -40.43 3.86 3.08
N VAL A 1060 -40.53 3.48 1.80
CA VAL A 1060 -39.65 3.91 0.71
C VAL A 1060 -40.50 4.61 -0.34
N HIS A 1061 -40.04 5.77 -0.82
CA HIS A 1061 -40.60 6.45 -1.98
C HIS A 1061 -39.47 6.83 -2.94
N ILE A 1062 -39.74 6.74 -4.24
CA ILE A 1062 -38.81 7.10 -5.32
C ILE A 1062 -39.52 8.14 -6.17
N TYR A 1063 -38.96 9.34 -6.24
CA TYR A 1063 -39.53 10.44 -7.01
C TYR A 1063 -38.79 10.61 -8.33
N VAL A 1064 -39.53 10.83 -9.41
CA VAL A 1064 -38.98 11.12 -10.74
C VAL A 1064 -39.45 12.52 -11.15
N ILE A 1065 -38.49 13.37 -11.53
CA ILE A 1065 -38.68 14.77 -11.88
C ILE A 1065 -38.05 15.00 -13.26
N GLY A 1066 -38.78 15.65 -14.17
CA GLY A 1066 -38.37 15.92 -15.55
C GLY A 1066 -39.44 15.45 -16.53
N ASP A 1067 -39.52 16.10 -17.71
CA ASP A 1067 -40.50 15.75 -18.73
C ASP A 1067 -40.30 14.32 -19.21
N ASP A 1068 -41.36 13.54 -19.16
CA ASP A 1068 -41.45 12.30 -19.92
C ASP A 1068 -41.68 12.66 -21.39
N GLU A 1069 -40.60 12.78 -22.16
CA GLU A 1069 -40.61 11.88 -23.31
C GLU A 1069 -40.56 10.49 -22.68
N ASP A 1070 -41.74 9.85 -22.63
CA ASP A 1070 -41.94 8.57 -21.98
C ASP A 1070 -40.75 7.66 -22.33
N PRO A 1071 -40.10 7.00 -21.35
CA PRO A 1071 -39.33 5.82 -21.69
C PRO A 1071 -40.26 4.92 -22.50
N PRO A 1072 -39.78 4.26 -23.57
CA PRO A 1072 -40.64 3.41 -24.39
C PRO A 1072 -41.42 2.49 -23.43
N PRO A 1073 -42.75 2.37 -23.56
CA PRO A 1073 -43.55 1.57 -22.64
C PRO A 1073 -42.92 0.18 -22.45
N ASP A 1074 -43.07 -0.42 -21.27
CA ASP A 1074 -42.52 -1.74 -20.86
C ASP A 1074 -42.72 -2.90 -21.85
N ASP A 1075 -43.48 -2.66 -22.93
CA ASP A 1075 -43.76 -3.57 -24.01
C ASP A 1075 -42.81 -3.41 -25.23
N THR A 1076 -41.82 -2.50 -25.20
CA THR A 1076 -40.93 -2.31 -26.36
C THR A 1076 -39.78 -3.31 -26.40
N VAL A 1077 -39.44 -3.76 -27.61
CA VAL A 1077 -38.37 -4.70 -27.89
C VAL A 1077 -37.26 -3.96 -28.63
N THR A 1078 -36.05 -3.96 -28.07
CA THR A 1078 -34.84 -3.51 -28.78
C THR A 1078 -34.12 -4.72 -29.36
N VAL A 1079 -33.97 -4.74 -30.69
CA VAL A 1079 -33.27 -5.80 -31.41
C VAL A 1079 -32.07 -5.21 -32.17
N ARG A 1080 -30.95 -5.94 -32.13
CA ARG A 1080 -29.72 -5.61 -32.84
C ARG A 1080 -29.57 -6.60 -33.99
N TYR A 1081 -29.67 -6.10 -35.21
CA TYR A 1081 -29.55 -6.89 -36.43
C TYR A 1081 -28.13 -6.72 -37.00
N PRO A 1082 -27.21 -7.69 -36.82
CA PRO A 1082 -25.91 -7.67 -37.46
C PRO A 1082 -26.01 -8.08 -38.94
N ILE A 1083 -24.99 -7.71 -39.74
CA ILE A 1083 -24.78 -8.32 -41.06
C ILE A 1083 -24.56 -9.83 -40.89
N ALA A 1084 -25.36 -10.65 -41.57
CA ALA A 1084 -25.38 -12.10 -41.33
C ALA A 1084 -24.37 -12.88 -42.21
N ALA A 1085 -24.06 -12.36 -43.39
CA ALA A 1085 -23.09 -12.94 -44.32
C ALA A 1085 -22.37 -11.84 -45.12
N GLY A 1086 -21.20 -12.15 -45.69
CA GLY A 1086 -20.50 -11.25 -46.64
C GLY A 1086 -21.30 -10.93 -47.91
N ASN A 1087 -22.40 -11.65 -48.05
CA ASN A 1087 -23.57 -11.37 -48.87
C ASN A 1087 -24.24 -10.02 -48.83
N ASP A 1088 -24.21 -9.51 -47.63
CA ASP A 1088 -25.26 -8.66 -47.08
C ASP A 1088 -24.75 -7.23 -46.93
N ASP A 1089 -23.46 -6.98 -47.16
CA ASP A 1089 -22.86 -5.67 -47.27
C ASP A 1089 -21.86 -5.65 -48.44
N MET A 1090 -21.96 -4.61 -49.28
CA MET A 1090 -21.03 -4.46 -50.41
C MET A 1090 -21.08 -3.06 -50.98
N GLU A 1091 -20.11 -2.75 -51.83
CA GLU A 1091 -20.14 -1.59 -52.70
C GLU A 1091 -20.24 -2.01 -54.17
N CYS A 1092 -20.89 -1.19 -55.00
CA CYS A 1092 -21.03 -1.51 -56.42
C CYS A 1092 -20.85 -0.29 -57.32
N THR A 1093 -20.65 -0.55 -58.61
CA THR A 1093 -20.66 0.43 -59.70
C THR A 1093 -21.68 0.00 -60.76
N PRO A 1094 -21.97 0.81 -61.79
CA PRO A 1094 -22.85 0.39 -62.88
C PRO A 1094 -22.37 -0.88 -63.61
N TRP A 1095 -21.13 -1.31 -63.41
CA TRP A 1095 -20.48 -2.37 -64.19
C TRP A 1095 -20.01 -3.57 -63.34
N GLY A 1096 -20.13 -3.52 -62.01
CA GLY A 1096 -19.64 -4.60 -61.14
C GLY A 1096 -19.98 -4.41 -59.65
N ILE A 1097 -19.74 -5.46 -58.87
CA ILE A 1097 -19.93 -5.54 -57.41
C ILE A 1097 -18.60 -5.88 -56.73
N TYR A 1098 -18.44 -5.49 -55.47
CA TYR A 1098 -17.28 -5.78 -54.63
C TYR A 1098 -17.75 -6.42 -53.32
N LEU A 1099 -17.89 -7.74 -53.31
CA LEU A 1099 -18.37 -8.52 -52.16
C LEU A 1099 -17.24 -8.83 -51.17
N ASP A 1100 -16.03 -9.11 -51.64
CA ASP A 1100 -14.94 -9.58 -50.75
C ASP A 1100 -14.11 -8.42 -50.15
N SER A 1101 -14.68 -7.23 -49.99
CA SER A 1101 -13.95 -6.05 -49.52
C SER A 1101 -13.93 -6.00 -48.00
N THR A 1102 -12.76 -5.89 -47.38
CA THR A 1102 -12.68 -5.74 -45.91
C THR A 1102 -13.18 -4.38 -45.41
N ARG A 1103 -13.50 -3.44 -46.30
CA ARG A 1103 -14.03 -2.11 -45.94
C ARG A 1103 -15.01 -1.60 -46.99
N LEU A 1104 -15.93 -0.74 -46.58
CA LEU A 1104 -16.96 -0.15 -47.42
C LEU A 1104 -16.86 1.35 -47.45
N SER A 1105 -17.07 1.95 -48.63
CA SER A 1105 -17.18 3.40 -48.75
C SER A 1105 -18.47 3.89 -48.06
N PHE A 1106 -18.41 4.92 -47.23
CA PHE A 1106 -19.56 5.34 -46.40
C PHE A 1106 -19.63 6.86 -46.21
N PRO A 1107 -19.74 7.68 -47.27
CA PRO A 1107 -19.85 7.35 -48.70
C PRO A 1107 -18.49 7.33 -49.42
N TYR A 1108 -18.50 6.94 -50.70
CA TYR A 1108 -17.41 7.24 -51.64
C TYR A 1108 -17.37 8.74 -51.99
N ASP A 1109 -16.30 9.25 -52.61
CA ASP A 1109 -16.15 10.68 -52.93
C ASP A 1109 -17.01 11.19 -54.12
N ASN A 1110 -17.84 10.32 -54.71
CA ASN A 1110 -18.79 10.66 -55.77
C ASN A 1110 -19.91 9.60 -55.89
N VAL A 1111 -20.91 9.86 -56.73
CA VAL A 1111 -22.12 9.04 -56.90
C VAL A 1111 -21.93 7.73 -57.68
N VAL A 1112 -20.74 7.45 -58.22
CA VAL A 1112 -20.50 6.27 -59.09
C VAL A 1112 -20.39 4.98 -58.28
N ARG A 1113 -20.12 5.06 -56.96
CA ARG A 1113 -19.89 3.91 -56.08
C ARG A 1113 -20.70 3.99 -54.78
N PRO A 1114 -22.02 3.75 -54.82
CA PRO A 1114 -22.83 3.58 -53.62
C PRO A 1114 -22.51 2.27 -52.90
N THR A 1115 -22.75 2.29 -51.60
CA THR A 1115 -22.70 1.10 -50.73
C THR A 1115 -24.12 0.61 -50.50
N PHE A 1116 -24.25 -0.70 -50.29
CA PHE A 1116 -25.51 -1.37 -50.02
C PHE A 1116 -25.32 -2.32 -48.85
N MET A 1117 -26.29 -2.36 -47.95
CA MET A 1117 -26.31 -3.27 -46.81
C MET A 1117 -27.74 -3.81 -46.65
N ARG A 1118 -27.89 -5.03 -46.14
CA ARG A 1118 -29.18 -5.60 -45.79
C ARG A 1118 -29.15 -6.34 -44.46
N TRP A 1119 -30.27 -6.33 -43.77
CA TRP A 1119 -30.46 -6.98 -42.47
C TRP A 1119 -31.75 -7.78 -42.48
N GLN A 1120 -31.73 -8.96 -41.87
CA GLN A 1120 -32.92 -9.79 -41.70
C GLN A 1120 -33.72 -9.28 -40.49
N LEU A 1121 -34.95 -8.82 -40.70
CA LEU A 1121 -35.79 -8.30 -39.63
C LEU A 1121 -36.82 -9.35 -39.22
N ASP A 1122 -36.93 -9.62 -37.92
CA ASP A 1122 -37.94 -10.51 -37.31
C ASP A 1122 -39.07 -9.71 -36.61
N ILE A 1123 -39.22 -8.43 -36.95
CA ILE A 1123 -40.21 -7.53 -36.35
C ILE A 1123 -41.63 -7.96 -36.75
N PRO A 1124 -42.57 -8.20 -35.80
CA PRO A 1124 -43.96 -8.54 -36.10
C PRO A 1124 -44.67 -7.48 -36.95
N VAL A 1125 -45.56 -7.94 -37.85
CA VAL A 1125 -46.39 -7.05 -38.68
C VAL A 1125 -47.35 -6.25 -37.79
N GLY A 1126 -47.40 -4.94 -37.98
CA GLY A 1126 -48.23 -4.03 -37.18
C GLY A 1126 -47.51 -3.42 -35.97
N SER A 1127 -46.23 -3.73 -35.77
CA SER A 1127 -45.38 -3.08 -34.77
C SER A 1127 -45.17 -1.59 -35.09
N VAL A 1128 -44.96 -0.79 -34.05
CA VAL A 1128 -44.56 0.63 -34.14
C VAL A 1128 -43.06 0.73 -33.84
N VAL A 1129 -42.26 1.19 -34.81
CA VAL A 1129 -40.84 1.49 -34.61
C VAL A 1129 -40.72 2.80 -33.85
N ASN A 1130 -40.10 2.75 -32.67
CA ASN A 1130 -39.92 3.90 -31.80
C ASN A 1130 -38.58 4.59 -32.06
N SER A 1131 -37.53 3.81 -32.34
CA SER A 1131 -36.23 4.33 -32.78
C SER A 1131 -35.52 3.35 -33.71
N ALA A 1132 -34.73 3.86 -34.66
CA ALA A 1132 -33.84 3.03 -35.47
C ALA A 1132 -32.57 3.77 -35.87
N HIS A 1133 -31.40 3.14 -35.75
CA HIS A 1133 -30.14 3.69 -36.23
C HIS A 1133 -29.17 2.57 -36.62
N ILE A 1134 -28.14 2.90 -37.40
CA ILE A 1134 -27.05 1.98 -37.73
C ILE A 1134 -25.81 2.37 -36.94
N GLU A 1135 -25.19 1.37 -36.33
CA GLU A 1135 -23.88 1.48 -35.73
C GLU A 1135 -22.81 1.06 -36.74
N VAL A 1136 -21.78 1.88 -36.90
CA VAL A 1136 -20.67 1.61 -37.83
C VAL A 1136 -19.32 1.83 -37.15
N TRP A 1137 -18.34 1.00 -37.49
CA TRP A 1137 -16.94 1.20 -37.08
C TRP A 1137 -16.15 1.82 -38.22
N SER A 1138 -15.47 2.93 -37.95
CA SER A 1138 -14.63 3.59 -38.94
C SER A 1138 -13.36 2.78 -39.27
N ASP A 1139 -13.03 2.65 -40.55
CA ASP A 1139 -11.80 1.96 -41.03
C ASP A 1139 -10.57 2.86 -40.94
N SER A 1140 -10.72 4.14 -41.26
CA SER A 1140 -9.59 5.06 -41.45
C SER A 1140 -9.84 6.43 -40.83
N ASN A 1141 -8.75 7.02 -40.34
CA ASN A 1141 -8.71 8.36 -39.78
C ASN A 1141 -9.04 9.36 -40.88
N THR A 1142 -9.84 10.37 -40.55
CA THR A 1142 -10.09 11.49 -41.47
C THR A 1142 -9.66 12.78 -40.81
N SER A 1143 -8.54 13.33 -41.28
CA SER A 1143 -7.93 14.56 -40.74
C SER A 1143 -8.48 15.84 -41.38
N THR A 1144 -9.36 15.72 -42.37
CA THR A 1144 -9.93 16.89 -43.07
C THR A 1144 -11.14 17.42 -42.30
N LEU A 1145 -11.11 18.68 -41.87
CA LEU A 1145 -12.24 19.42 -41.24
C LEU A 1145 -13.49 19.58 -42.14
N ASN A 1146 -13.51 18.98 -43.33
CA ASN A 1146 -14.65 19.09 -44.24
C ASN A 1146 -15.68 18.00 -43.90
N PRO A 1147 -16.90 18.38 -43.49
CA PRO A 1147 -17.97 17.42 -43.28
C PRO A 1147 -18.36 16.73 -44.60
N THR A 1148 -18.76 15.47 -44.50
CA THR A 1148 -19.25 14.67 -45.63
C THR A 1148 -20.72 14.34 -45.42
N VAL A 1149 -21.55 14.43 -46.47
CA VAL A 1149 -22.97 14.11 -46.38
C VAL A 1149 -23.25 12.79 -47.09
N LEU A 1150 -23.82 11.84 -46.34
CA LEU A 1150 -24.24 10.52 -46.80
C LEU A 1150 -25.77 10.40 -46.75
N ARG A 1151 -26.36 9.84 -47.81
CA ARG A 1151 -27.81 9.64 -47.91
C ARG A 1151 -28.21 8.17 -47.78
N PHE A 1152 -29.24 7.91 -46.99
CA PHE A 1152 -29.84 6.61 -46.71
C PHE A 1152 -31.17 6.48 -47.44
N GLN A 1153 -31.36 5.39 -48.19
CA GLN A 1153 -32.60 5.09 -48.92
C GLN A 1153 -32.89 3.60 -48.91
N ILE A 1154 -34.17 3.22 -48.79
CA ILE A 1154 -34.61 1.82 -48.79
C ILE A 1154 -34.74 1.31 -50.23
N ILE A 1155 -34.29 0.09 -50.49
CA ILE A 1155 -34.55 -0.65 -51.74
C ILE A 1155 -36.04 -0.99 -51.80
N ASP A 1156 -36.69 -0.68 -52.93
CA ASP A 1156 -38.11 -0.99 -53.17
C ASP A 1156 -38.31 -2.48 -53.48
N SER A 1157 -38.22 -3.30 -52.43
CA SER A 1157 -38.49 -4.73 -52.43
C SER A 1157 -39.17 -5.10 -51.11
N ASP A 1158 -40.08 -6.07 -51.12
CA ASP A 1158 -40.73 -6.56 -49.89
C ASP A 1158 -39.77 -7.40 -49.03
N SER A 1159 -38.76 -8.02 -49.68
CA SER A 1159 -37.60 -8.65 -49.05
C SER A 1159 -36.40 -8.46 -49.98
N CYS A 1160 -35.34 -7.83 -49.51
CA CYS A 1160 -34.16 -7.51 -50.30
C CYS A 1160 -33.41 -8.78 -50.70
N PRO A 1161 -33.24 -9.06 -52.01
CA PRO A 1161 -32.42 -10.19 -52.45
C PRO A 1161 -30.97 -10.05 -52.01
N GLU A 1162 -30.29 -11.18 -51.90
CA GLU A 1162 -28.84 -11.26 -51.67
C GLU A 1162 -28.06 -10.58 -52.80
N PHE A 1163 -26.95 -9.91 -52.48
CA PHE A 1163 -26.16 -9.14 -53.45
C PHE A 1163 -25.30 -10.03 -54.36
N THR A 1164 -25.92 -10.90 -55.16
CA THR A 1164 -25.24 -11.76 -56.15
C THR A 1164 -25.03 -11.09 -57.52
N SER A 1165 -25.65 -9.91 -57.73
CA SER A 1165 -25.51 -9.09 -58.93
C SER A 1165 -25.64 -7.60 -58.56
N SER A 1166 -25.18 -6.68 -59.43
CA SER A 1166 -25.13 -5.24 -59.10
C SER A 1166 -26.53 -4.64 -58.89
N PRO A 1167 -26.84 -4.13 -57.68
CA PRO A 1167 -28.10 -3.45 -57.39
C PRO A 1167 -28.05 -1.96 -57.72
N TYR A 1168 -27.02 -1.50 -58.44
CA TYR A 1168 -26.79 -0.08 -58.74
C TYR A 1168 -28.04 0.64 -59.29
N SER A 1169 -28.84 -0.06 -60.10
CA SER A 1169 -30.06 0.45 -60.74
C SER A 1169 -31.36 -0.12 -60.14
N TRP A 1170 -31.32 -0.72 -58.95
CA TRP A 1170 -32.53 -1.17 -58.27
C TRP A 1170 -33.39 0.03 -57.88
N THR A 1171 -34.71 -0.16 -57.92
CA THR A 1171 -35.69 0.85 -57.53
C THR A 1171 -35.57 1.13 -56.04
N LEU A 1172 -35.77 2.39 -55.63
CA LEU A 1172 -35.73 2.83 -54.23
C LEU A 1172 -37.09 3.38 -53.82
N CYS A 1173 -37.43 3.24 -52.55
CA CYS A 1173 -38.65 3.80 -51.96
C CYS A 1173 -38.64 5.32 -51.94
N ALA A 1174 -39.83 5.92 -51.81
CA ALA A 1174 -39.97 7.35 -51.55
C ALA A 1174 -39.66 7.62 -50.06
N GLY A 1175 -38.46 8.13 -49.78
CA GLY A 1175 -37.98 8.45 -48.43
C GLY A 1175 -36.46 8.51 -48.41
N GLU A 1176 -35.90 9.53 -47.76
CA GLU A 1176 -34.45 9.71 -47.63
C GLU A 1176 -34.10 10.39 -46.31
N VAL A 1177 -32.99 9.95 -45.71
CA VAL A 1177 -32.36 10.59 -44.55
C VAL A 1177 -30.93 10.96 -44.94
N ASP A 1178 -30.47 12.15 -44.55
CA ASP A 1178 -29.09 12.60 -44.80
C ASP A 1178 -28.33 12.67 -43.47
N TRP A 1179 -27.12 12.08 -43.44
CA TRP A 1179 -26.17 12.20 -42.34
C TRP A 1179 -25.04 13.14 -42.72
N THR A 1180 -24.91 14.24 -41.97
CA THR A 1180 -23.71 15.09 -42.02
C THR A 1180 -22.68 14.50 -41.07
N MET A 1181 -21.65 13.88 -41.64
CA MET A 1181 -20.56 13.22 -40.93
C MET A 1181 -19.40 14.20 -40.70
N GLU A 1182 -19.14 14.48 -39.43
CA GLU A 1182 -17.95 15.18 -38.98
C GLU A 1182 -16.68 14.31 -39.17
N PRO A 1183 -15.47 14.89 -39.02
CA PRO A 1183 -14.25 14.09 -39.04
C PRO A 1183 -14.29 12.98 -37.99
N TRP A 1184 -14.00 11.75 -38.40
CA TRP A 1184 -13.93 10.60 -37.52
C TRP A 1184 -12.53 10.01 -37.35
N THR A 1185 -12.29 9.38 -36.21
CA THR A 1185 -11.06 8.68 -35.82
C THR A 1185 -11.21 7.21 -36.13
N ALA A 1186 -10.22 6.60 -36.77
CA ALA A 1186 -10.19 5.18 -37.14
C ALA A 1186 -10.47 4.29 -35.93
N ASN A 1187 -11.16 3.17 -36.17
CA ASN A 1187 -11.54 2.19 -35.16
C ASN A 1187 -12.39 2.75 -34.02
N MET A 1188 -13.07 3.88 -34.21
CA MET A 1188 -14.13 4.33 -33.33
C MET A 1188 -15.51 3.96 -33.88
N ARG A 1189 -16.47 3.77 -32.97
CA ARG A 1189 -17.87 3.52 -33.26
C ARG A 1189 -18.61 4.84 -33.50
N TYR A 1190 -19.51 4.85 -34.47
CA TYR A 1190 -20.36 5.99 -34.82
C TYR A 1190 -21.78 5.53 -35.08
N PHE A 1191 -22.74 6.43 -34.82
CA PHE A 1191 -24.17 6.17 -34.95
C PHE A 1191 -24.75 7.06 -36.06
N THR A 1192 -25.59 6.49 -36.91
CA THR A 1192 -26.32 7.28 -37.90
C THR A 1192 -27.39 8.14 -37.22
N PRO A 1193 -27.92 9.18 -37.90
CA PRO A 1193 -29.16 9.83 -37.51
C PRO A 1193 -30.32 8.84 -37.47
N ASP A 1194 -31.43 9.27 -36.89
CA ASP A 1194 -32.64 8.47 -36.80
C ASP A 1194 -33.17 8.02 -38.18
N LEU A 1195 -33.35 6.71 -38.31
CA LEU A 1195 -33.86 6.01 -39.49
C LEU A 1195 -35.28 5.46 -39.28
N THR A 1196 -35.94 5.80 -38.17
CA THR A 1196 -37.27 5.29 -37.79
C THR A 1196 -38.26 5.33 -38.94
N SER A 1197 -38.38 6.47 -39.62
CA SER A 1197 -39.32 6.62 -40.75
C SER A 1197 -39.04 5.68 -41.94
N LEU A 1198 -37.77 5.32 -42.18
CA LEU A 1198 -37.38 4.40 -43.25
C LEU A 1198 -37.67 2.95 -42.87
N VAL A 1199 -37.37 2.56 -41.64
CA VAL A 1199 -37.64 1.20 -41.13
C VAL A 1199 -39.14 0.97 -40.96
N GLN A 1200 -39.88 1.93 -40.38
CA GLN A 1200 -41.35 1.89 -40.30
C GLN A 1200 -41.97 1.73 -41.70
N GLY A 1201 -41.52 2.54 -42.67
CA GLY A 1201 -42.03 2.47 -44.04
C GLY A 1201 -41.75 1.14 -44.75
N PHE A 1202 -40.72 0.38 -44.32
CA PHE A 1202 -40.45 -0.96 -44.83
C PHE A 1202 -41.36 -2.02 -44.19
N ILE A 1203 -41.53 -2.00 -42.87
CA ILE A 1203 -42.39 -2.98 -42.19
C ILE A 1203 -43.89 -2.75 -42.44
N ASP A 1204 -44.29 -1.53 -42.81
CA ASP A 1204 -45.67 -1.18 -43.20
C ASP A 1204 -46.05 -1.68 -44.61
N ARG A 1205 -45.12 -2.27 -45.35
CA ARG A 1205 -45.39 -2.75 -46.70
C ARG A 1205 -46.36 -3.92 -46.67
N GLN A 1206 -47.30 -3.93 -47.62
CA GLN A 1206 -48.29 -5.01 -47.74
C GLN A 1206 -47.66 -6.41 -47.92
N GLY A 1207 -46.45 -6.50 -48.49
CA GLY A 1207 -45.72 -7.76 -48.69
C GLY A 1207 -44.65 -8.06 -47.64
N TYR A 1208 -44.51 -7.22 -46.59
CA TYR A 1208 -43.57 -7.50 -45.50
C TYR A 1208 -44.09 -8.66 -44.63
N GLU A 1209 -43.18 -9.56 -44.29
CA GLU A 1209 -43.36 -10.67 -43.35
C GLU A 1209 -42.11 -10.71 -42.44
N PRO A 1210 -42.21 -11.16 -41.18
CA PRO A 1210 -41.04 -11.41 -40.35
C PRO A 1210 -40.06 -12.34 -41.08
N ASP A 1211 -38.76 -12.16 -40.82
CA ASP A 1211 -37.62 -12.74 -41.51
C ASP A 1211 -37.32 -12.16 -42.91
N ASN A 1212 -38.04 -11.12 -43.35
CA ASN A 1212 -37.69 -10.41 -44.57
C ASN A 1212 -36.44 -9.53 -44.39
N TYR A 1213 -35.68 -9.38 -45.48
CA TYR A 1213 -34.49 -8.53 -45.47
C TYR A 1213 -34.83 -7.09 -45.82
N VAL A 1214 -34.53 -6.15 -44.94
CA VAL A 1214 -34.50 -4.73 -45.30
C VAL A 1214 -33.19 -4.42 -46.01
N GLY A 1215 -33.24 -3.73 -47.16
CA GLY A 1215 -32.05 -3.34 -47.92
C GLY A 1215 -31.93 -1.84 -47.99
N LEU A 1216 -30.75 -1.30 -47.64
CA LEU A 1216 -30.45 0.14 -47.70
C LEU A 1216 -29.34 0.43 -48.71
N ARG A 1217 -29.49 1.57 -49.38
CA ARG A 1217 -28.48 2.20 -50.22
C ARG A 1217 -27.92 3.43 -49.53
N PHE A 1218 -26.59 3.51 -49.52
CA PHE A 1218 -25.80 4.60 -48.97
C PHE A 1218 -25.16 5.38 -50.13
N SER A 1219 -25.65 6.60 -50.38
CA SER A 1219 -25.25 7.42 -51.53
C SER A 1219 -24.52 8.69 -51.13
N TYR A 1220 -23.47 9.03 -51.88
CA TYR A 1220 -22.78 10.31 -51.76
C TYR A 1220 -23.71 11.49 -52.09
N VAL A 1221 -23.72 12.51 -51.22
CA VAL A 1221 -24.35 13.81 -51.50
C VAL A 1221 -23.29 14.89 -51.68
N SER A 1222 -22.36 15.03 -50.74
CA SER A 1222 -21.27 16.00 -50.80
C SER A 1222 -20.10 15.61 -49.88
N GLY A 1223 -18.93 16.23 -50.04
CA GLY A 1223 -17.75 16.00 -49.21
C GLY A 1223 -16.74 15.04 -49.84
N VAL A 1224 -16.03 14.28 -49.00
CA VAL A 1224 -14.97 13.33 -49.39
C VAL A 1224 -15.25 11.93 -48.87
N SER A 1225 -14.57 10.92 -49.43
CA SER A 1225 -14.77 9.52 -49.04
C SER A 1225 -14.55 9.29 -47.54
N ARG A 1226 -15.41 8.46 -46.96
CA ARG A 1226 -15.31 7.89 -45.62
C ARG A 1226 -15.34 6.37 -45.77
N HIS A 1227 -14.78 5.62 -44.83
CA HIS A 1227 -14.78 4.16 -44.89
C HIS A 1227 -15.17 3.55 -43.54
N THR A 1228 -16.03 2.54 -43.59
CA THR A 1228 -16.38 1.69 -42.45
C THR A 1228 -15.87 0.26 -42.68
N TRP A 1229 -15.66 -0.50 -41.62
CA TRP A 1229 -15.34 -1.92 -41.72
C TRP A 1229 -16.52 -2.69 -42.33
N ALA A 1230 -16.20 -3.65 -43.19
CA ALA A 1230 -17.15 -4.60 -43.75
C ALA A 1230 -17.18 -5.90 -42.92
N TYR A 1231 -18.15 -6.76 -43.21
CA TYR A 1231 -18.23 -8.11 -42.65
C TYR A 1231 -16.93 -8.91 -42.81
N GLU A 1232 -16.27 -8.82 -43.97
CA GLU A 1232 -15.05 -9.58 -44.31
C GLU A 1232 -13.85 -9.25 -43.42
N TYR A 1233 -13.84 -8.07 -42.77
CA TYR A 1233 -12.75 -7.70 -41.86
C TYR A 1233 -12.90 -8.39 -40.50
N ASN A 1234 -14.03 -8.14 -39.85
CA ASN A 1234 -14.36 -8.67 -38.54
C ASN A 1234 -15.88 -8.55 -38.34
N THR A 1235 -16.54 -9.68 -38.13
CA THR A 1235 -17.99 -9.74 -37.94
C THR A 1235 -18.49 -8.92 -36.76
N ALA A 1236 -17.67 -8.70 -35.72
CA ALA A 1236 -18.00 -7.85 -34.57
C ALA A 1236 -17.91 -6.34 -34.88
N LYS A 1237 -17.23 -5.95 -35.97
CA LYS A 1237 -17.10 -4.55 -36.42
C LYS A 1237 -17.94 -4.23 -37.65
N ALA A 1238 -18.65 -5.22 -38.18
CA ALA A 1238 -19.58 -5.04 -39.28
C ALA A 1238 -20.74 -4.11 -38.85
N PRO A 1239 -21.38 -3.38 -39.78
CA PRO A 1239 -22.50 -2.51 -39.46
C PRO A 1239 -23.67 -3.24 -38.79
N VAL A 1240 -24.25 -2.67 -37.75
CA VAL A 1240 -25.39 -3.23 -37.01
C VAL A 1240 -26.57 -2.28 -37.09
N LEU A 1241 -27.73 -2.76 -37.57
CA LEU A 1241 -28.98 -2.00 -37.48
C LEU A 1241 -29.63 -2.27 -36.12
N VAL A 1242 -29.82 -1.23 -35.33
CA VAL A 1242 -30.50 -1.30 -34.03
C VAL A 1242 -31.89 -0.71 -34.17
N VAL A 1243 -32.91 -1.46 -33.75
CA VAL A 1243 -34.32 -1.06 -33.83
C VAL A 1243 -34.98 -1.29 -32.49
N ASN A 1244 -35.60 -0.25 -31.93
CA ASN A 1244 -36.57 -0.38 -30.84
C ASN A 1244 -37.98 -0.27 -31.42
N TYR A 1245 -38.85 -1.22 -31.11
CA TYR A 1245 -40.23 -1.21 -31.56
C TYR A 1245 -41.20 -1.73 -30.49
N THR A 1246 -42.45 -1.28 -30.56
CA THR A 1246 -43.56 -1.81 -29.76
C THR A 1246 -44.33 -2.83 -30.60
N PRO A 1247 -44.46 -4.09 -30.18
CA PRO A 1247 -45.30 -5.08 -30.85
C PRO A 1247 -46.77 -4.63 -30.91
N PRO A 1248 -47.57 -5.13 -31.88
CA PRO A 1248 -49.01 -4.87 -31.88
C PRO A 1248 -49.68 -5.51 -30.64
N GLU A 1249 -50.61 -4.81 -30.01
CA GLU A 1249 -51.45 -5.37 -28.93
C GLU A 1249 -52.22 -6.62 -29.42
N GLU A 1250 -52.25 -7.70 -28.61
CA GLU A 1250 -52.98 -8.94 -28.92
C GLU A 1250 -54.51 -8.81 -28.97
#